data_AF-A0A016U7F0-F1
#
_entry.id   AF-A0A016U7F0-F1
#
_cell.length_a   1.000
_cell.length_b   1.000
_cell.length_c   1.000
_cell.angle_alpha   90.00
_cell.angle_beta   90.00
_cell.angle_gamma   90.00
#
_symmetry.space_group_name_H-M   'P 1'
#
loop_
_entity.id
_entity.type
_entity.pdbx_description
1 polymer ?
#
loop_
_entity_poly.entity_id
_entity_poly.type
_entity_poly.pdbx_seq_one_letter_code
_entity_poly.pdbx_strand_id
1 'polypeptide(L)'
;MGASSSTESSEGQVGGRLREDMKLYHMVDMHGGGEMMTMMRYAKATNDYSFVDHYIKTRISDFLLNNEKGKLFAITELVSLRNKERNAKLGAFLRKKGKGKAAVNVLEGFDQNDAKTGDLKKALKLLDGGGKGGKSESKYRELNWRLDERGSMGETIIGVCLLQGTTIHNILALRILDFYPKLLNDICTSEDYYGLSPLHQAIINHDVEMASKLLRRGADVNQRCYGAFFCADDQKSSRTDSLEHEYVDLTQNTNYTGTMYFGEYPLSFAVCMNQPDLFRLLVARKANLNAQDTNGNTVLHLCVIHEKTEMMKLALEAGARLHIANKQNLTPLTLAAKMAKKKLFNLILELEGQSVWVYGEASCSSYPLTKIDTINEVTGEMNEESALSLVVYGKTSEHLELLDGILENILEEKWKAYGRLRWFRSLLSFCVYYVIFTAAYMLRPFSATTEQITGGLIHSDGSLANTTTGLFEWTKTDRDNAQCHLQQYWRWDWPQGWLRLGCEVVVIILVIVQILMDVRDILRIGKAKWFSVMKAFPAKLLYKASFVIVLLEVPVRVSCHLHEVFLVMDNVLAAMAVILTTVHFLYYCRAIPFVGPFVLMVYTIIATDLTRFFLIYSIFLVGFSQSFYLIFTACERASKQIEAKGGVSDFENVIDTPLEALLRTFIMTIGEFMTIYKEMASCDAMLMNIIGKITFLIFEIFVSILQFNLLIAMMTRTYETIFETKKEWNRQWAQVILMLELSLSPQERLMHLLKYSRPTGVNKRIRSYVVNKKVGLAEGLTEEEEMQLREARAEQIREEKRQLMKKKHREHEIKENAVRAMHQTPGAPRNRERSND
;
A
#
# COMPACT_ATOMS: atom_id res chain seq x y z
N MET A 1 9.17 -24.74 41.87
CA MET A 1 10.10 -24.19 42.88
C MET A 1 10.03 -22.67 42.81
N GLY A 2 9.99 -21.99 43.96
CA GLY A 2 10.20 -20.53 44.08
C GLY A 2 8.93 -19.68 44.15
N ALA A 3 8.69 -19.10 45.33
CA ALA A 3 7.61 -18.19 45.69
C ALA A 3 7.96 -16.71 45.43
N SER A 4 6.96 -15.83 45.34
CA SER A 4 6.72 -14.68 46.25
C SER A 4 5.99 -13.48 45.59
N SER A 5 4.88 -13.10 46.23
CA SER A 5 4.34 -11.74 46.46
C SER A 5 4.48 -10.62 45.40
N SER A 6 3.34 -10.05 45.00
CA SER A 6 3.00 -8.66 45.38
C SER A 6 1.56 -8.31 44.95
N THR A 7 0.75 -7.98 45.94
CA THR A 7 -0.47 -7.18 45.78
C THR A 7 -0.06 -5.74 45.49
N GLU A 8 -0.24 -5.28 44.26
CA GLU A 8 -0.38 -3.85 43.98
C GLU A 8 -1.29 -3.66 42.77
N SER A 9 -2.40 -3.00 43.04
CA SER A 9 -3.40 -2.53 42.10
C SER A 9 -2.85 -1.34 41.31
N SER A 10 -2.75 -1.44 39.99
CA SER A 10 -3.40 -0.51 39.05
C SER A 10 -2.95 -0.74 37.60
N GLU A 11 -3.90 -0.48 36.71
CA GLU A 11 -3.77 -0.21 35.27
C GLU A 11 -3.78 -1.39 34.27
N GLY A 12 -4.92 -1.48 33.55
CA GLY A 12 -4.86 -1.72 32.10
C GLY A 12 -5.29 -3.09 31.58
N GLN A 13 -6.46 -3.64 31.96
CA GLN A 13 -6.97 -4.86 31.30
C GLN A 13 -8.33 -4.66 30.60
N VAL A 14 -8.27 -4.82 29.27
CA VAL A 14 -9.42 -5.01 28.39
C VAL A 14 -9.83 -6.48 28.48
N GLY A 15 -10.94 -6.73 29.17
CA GLY A 15 -11.56 -8.06 29.25
C GLY A 15 -12.67 -8.01 30.30
N GLY A 16 -13.92 -8.21 29.90
CA GLY A 16 -14.98 -8.44 30.89
C GLY A 16 -14.60 -9.65 31.74
N ARG A 17 -14.70 -9.53 33.08
CA ARG A 17 -14.45 -10.66 33.98
C ARG A 17 -15.22 -11.89 33.49
N LEU A 18 -14.49 -12.98 33.24
CA LEU A 18 -15.06 -14.28 32.92
C LEU A 18 -15.98 -14.69 34.08
N ARG A 19 -17.17 -15.25 33.80
CA ARG A 19 -18.04 -15.76 34.86
C ARG A 19 -17.46 -17.05 35.41
N GLU A 20 -16.73 -16.95 36.50
CA GLU A 20 -16.15 -18.10 37.21
C GLU A 20 -17.22 -18.96 37.91
N ASP A 21 -18.42 -18.40 38.17
CA ASP A 21 -19.54 -19.07 38.86
C ASP A 21 -20.29 -20.14 38.02
N MET A 22 -19.77 -20.54 36.86
CA MET A 22 -20.43 -21.52 36.00
C MET A 22 -20.20 -22.96 36.51
N LYS A 23 -21.23 -23.80 36.44
CA LYS A 23 -21.18 -25.22 36.87
C LYS A 23 -20.04 -26.01 36.23
N LEU A 24 -19.68 -25.67 34.98
CA LEU A 24 -18.57 -26.28 34.27
C LEU A 24 -17.24 -26.10 35.01
N TYR A 25 -16.96 -24.89 35.49
CA TYR A 25 -15.68 -24.53 36.10
C TYR A 25 -15.50 -25.11 37.51
N HIS A 26 -16.60 -25.46 38.20
CA HIS A 26 -16.52 -26.24 39.43
C HIS A 26 -15.98 -27.67 39.20
N MET A 27 -16.32 -28.29 38.05
CA MET A 27 -15.81 -29.62 37.70
C MET A 27 -14.34 -29.57 37.29
N VAL A 28 -14.02 -28.73 36.31
CA VAL A 28 -12.66 -28.47 35.81
C VAL A 28 -12.52 -26.97 35.65
N ASP A 29 -11.64 -26.37 36.44
CA ASP A 29 -11.40 -24.93 36.43
C ASP A 29 -10.40 -24.54 35.33
N MET A 30 -10.51 -23.31 34.82
CA MET A 30 -9.58 -22.73 33.83
C MET A 30 -8.14 -22.64 34.34
N HIS A 31 -7.95 -22.55 35.66
CA HIS A 31 -6.62 -22.51 36.28
C HIS A 31 -6.05 -23.90 36.60
N GLY A 32 -6.72 -24.98 36.15
CA GLY A 32 -6.29 -26.36 36.39
C GLY A 32 -6.68 -26.95 37.75
N GLY A 33 -7.64 -26.30 38.42
CA GLY A 33 -8.33 -26.79 39.62
C GLY A 33 -9.60 -27.60 39.32
N GLY A 34 -10.45 -27.80 40.32
CA GLY A 34 -11.74 -28.49 40.18
C GLY A 34 -11.79 -29.88 40.83
N GLU A 35 -13.02 -30.38 41.04
CA GLU A 35 -13.27 -31.67 41.68
C GLU A 35 -12.65 -32.82 40.89
N MET A 36 -12.86 -32.85 39.57
CA MET A 36 -12.30 -33.91 38.70
C MET A 36 -10.78 -33.90 38.70
N MET A 37 -10.15 -32.73 38.79
CA MET A 37 -8.68 -32.65 38.77
C MET A 37 -8.05 -33.17 40.06
N THR A 38 -8.76 -33.07 41.18
CA THR A 38 -8.33 -33.67 42.45
C THR A 38 -8.44 -35.19 42.37
N MET A 39 -9.58 -35.69 41.87
CA MET A 39 -9.80 -37.12 41.65
C MET A 39 -8.80 -37.73 40.65
N MET A 40 -8.49 -37.01 39.56
CA MET A 40 -7.58 -37.50 38.53
C MET A 40 -6.12 -37.51 39.00
N ARG A 41 -5.72 -36.56 39.86
CA ARG A 41 -4.41 -36.59 40.53
C ARG A 41 -4.27 -37.81 41.44
N TYR A 42 -5.32 -38.11 42.22
CA TYR A 42 -5.37 -39.31 43.05
C TYR A 42 -5.33 -40.59 42.20
N ALA A 43 -6.17 -40.67 41.17
CA ALA A 43 -6.24 -41.82 40.25
C ALA A 43 -4.92 -42.09 39.52
N LYS A 44 -4.19 -41.03 39.13
CA LYS A 44 -2.86 -41.17 38.51
C LYS A 44 -1.82 -41.71 39.50
N ALA A 45 -1.92 -41.36 40.78
CA ALA A 45 -1.00 -41.83 41.82
C ALA A 45 -1.27 -43.28 42.24
N THR A 46 -2.55 -43.69 42.32
CA THR A 46 -2.96 -45.04 42.72
C THR A 46 -3.14 -46.00 41.55
N ASN A 47 -3.13 -45.50 40.31
CA ASN A 47 -3.47 -46.19 39.08
C ASN A 47 -4.90 -46.78 39.05
N ASP A 48 -5.78 -46.33 39.95
CA ASP A 48 -7.20 -46.69 39.99
C ASP A 48 -8.06 -45.51 39.51
N TYR A 49 -8.77 -45.73 38.42
CA TYR A 49 -9.59 -44.71 37.76
C TYR A 49 -11.09 -44.99 37.86
N SER A 50 -11.50 -46.01 38.61
CA SER A 50 -12.90 -46.41 38.77
C SER A 50 -13.79 -45.27 39.28
N PHE A 51 -13.29 -44.47 40.22
CA PHE A 51 -14.00 -43.32 40.79
C PHE A 51 -14.24 -42.22 39.74
N VAL A 52 -13.24 -41.94 38.91
CA VAL A 52 -13.34 -40.95 37.82
C VAL A 52 -14.34 -41.42 36.77
N ASP A 53 -14.31 -42.72 36.41
CA ASP A 53 -15.26 -43.30 35.44
C ASP A 53 -16.70 -43.27 35.94
N HIS A 54 -16.91 -43.54 37.22
CA HIS A 54 -18.24 -43.43 37.84
C HIS A 54 -18.75 -41.99 37.82
N TYR A 55 -17.89 -41.03 38.17
CA TYR A 55 -18.23 -39.60 38.15
C TYR A 55 -18.54 -39.10 36.73
N ILE A 56 -17.76 -39.53 35.72
CA ILE A 56 -18.02 -39.19 34.31
C ILE A 56 -19.44 -39.61 33.89
N LYS A 57 -19.84 -40.85 34.18
CA LYS A 57 -21.16 -41.38 33.79
C LYS A 57 -22.33 -40.69 34.50
N THR A 58 -22.16 -40.32 35.76
CA THR A 58 -23.23 -39.72 36.57
C THR A 58 -23.35 -38.21 36.37
N ARG A 59 -22.24 -37.47 36.29
CA ARG A 59 -22.27 -36.00 36.25
C ARG A 59 -22.20 -35.42 34.84
N ILE A 60 -21.43 -35.99 33.91
CA ILE A 60 -21.34 -35.43 32.54
C ILE A 60 -22.63 -35.66 31.75
N SER A 61 -23.33 -36.76 32.00
CA SER A 61 -24.59 -37.09 31.32
C SER A 61 -25.67 -36.02 31.50
N ASP A 62 -25.69 -35.30 32.64
CA ASP A 62 -26.59 -34.17 32.89
C ASP A 62 -26.40 -33.00 31.91
N PHE A 63 -25.17 -32.80 31.42
CA PHE A 63 -24.80 -31.73 30.49
C PHE A 63 -25.03 -32.10 29.01
N LEU A 64 -25.26 -33.38 28.72
CA LEU A 64 -25.48 -33.86 27.37
C LEU A 64 -26.93 -33.68 26.92
N LEU A 65 -27.10 -33.50 25.61
CA LEU A 65 -28.39 -33.33 24.94
C LEU A 65 -28.96 -34.70 24.52
N ASN A 66 -30.29 -34.85 24.64
CA ASN A 66 -31.05 -36.01 24.17
C ASN A 66 -30.51 -37.37 24.62
N ASN A 67 -30.12 -37.50 25.90
CA ASN A 67 -29.53 -38.72 26.44
C ASN A 67 -28.40 -39.24 25.55
N GLU A 68 -27.38 -38.40 25.32
CA GLU A 68 -26.12 -38.73 24.60
C GLU A 68 -26.23 -38.84 23.07
N LYS A 69 -27.45 -38.75 22.50
CA LYS A 69 -27.64 -38.84 21.05
C LYS A 69 -27.33 -37.56 20.28
N GLY A 70 -27.23 -36.41 20.96
CA GLY A 70 -27.02 -35.10 20.33
C GLY A 70 -28.32 -34.47 19.81
N LYS A 71 -28.26 -33.18 19.51
CA LYS A 71 -29.39 -32.42 18.94
C LYS A 71 -28.93 -31.62 17.73
N LEU A 72 -29.72 -31.64 16.67
CA LEU A 72 -29.56 -30.76 15.51
C LEU A 72 -30.14 -29.37 15.85
N PHE A 73 -29.28 -28.36 15.83
CA PHE A 73 -29.66 -26.95 15.94
C PHE A 73 -29.71 -26.32 14.55
N ALA A 74 -30.69 -25.46 14.30
CA ALA A 74 -30.71 -24.66 13.09
C ALA A 74 -29.60 -23.60 13.13
N ILE A 75 -28.89 -23.40 12.02
CA ILE A 75 -27.82 -22.40 11.93
C ILE A 75 -28.35 -21.00 12.29
N THR A 76 -29.56 -20.68 11.88
CA THR A 76 -30.25 -19.43 12.22
C THR A 76 -30.32 -19.16 13.73
N GLU A 77 -30.52 -20.20 14.54
CA GLU A 77 -30.58 -20.09 16.00
C GLU A 77 -29.19 -19.77 16.58
N LEU A 78 -28.14 -20.46 16.10
CA LEU A 78 -26.77 -20.22 16.51
C LEU A 78 -26.26 -18.82 16.11
N VAL A 79 -26.59 -18.39 14.88
CA VAL A 79 -26.26 -17.04 14.38
C VAL A 79 -26.99 -15.97 15.18
N SER A 80 -28.26 -16.21 15.55
CA SER A 80 -29.01 -15.30 16.41
C SER A 80 -28.38 -15.16 17.81
N LEU A 81 -27.91 -16.25 18.40
CA LEU A 81 -27.20 -16.22 19.68
C LEU A 81 -25.89 -15.44 19.59
N ARG A 82 -25.10 -15.70 18.54
CA ARG A 82 -23.87 -14.97 18.23
C ARG A 82 -24.09 -13.47 18.04
N ASN A 83 -25.14 -13.10 17.30
CA ASN A 83 -25.51 -11.70 17.07
C ASN A 83 -25.93 -10.99 18.37
N LYS A 84 -26.64 -11.70 19.25
CA LYS A 84 -27.03 -11.16 20.57
C LYS A 84 -25.79 -10.85 21.42
N GLU A 85 -24.80 -11.75 21.43
CA GLU A 85 -23.52 -11.54 22.13
C GLU A 85 -22.75 -10.35 21.55
N ARG A 86 -22.67 -10.25 20.21
CA ARG A 86 -22.03 -9.12 19.50
C ARG A 86 -22.63 -7.79 19.88
N ASN A 87 -23.96 -7.68 19.83
CA ASN A 87 -24.67 -6.44 20.15
C ASN A 87 -24.45 -6.06 21.62
N ALA A 88 -24.38 -7.04 22.53
CA ALA A 88 -24.04 -6.78 23.93
C ALA A 88 -22.61 -6.22 24.07
N LYS A 89 -21.62 -6.76 23.35
CA LYS A 89 -20.22 -6.28 23.35
C LYS A 89 -20.09 -4.89 22.72
N LEU A 90 -20.70 -4.66 21.56
CA LEU A 90 -20.71 -3.35 20.88
C LEU A 90 -21.38 -2.28 21.73
N GLY A 91 -22.53 -2.59 22.35
CA GLY A 91 -23.23 -1.69 23.26
C GLY A 91 -22.42 -1.34 24.53
N ALA A 92 -21.58 -2.26 25.02
CA ALA A 92 -20.64 -1.98 26.11
C ALA A 92 -19.48 -1.08 25.64
N PHE A 93 -18.94 -1.33 24.44
CA PHE A 93 -17.84 -0.55 23.87
C PHE A 93 -18.25 0.89 23.51
N LEU A 94 -19.44 1.10 22.95
CA LEU A 94 -19.98 2.42 22.63
C LEU A 94 -20.26 3.25 23.89
N ARG A 95 -20.76 2.61 24.97
CA ARG A 95 -20.89 3.24 26.30
C ARG A 95 -19.55 3.73 26.83
N LYS A 96 -18.46 3.00 26.57
CA LYS A 96 -17.10 3.36 27.01
C LYS A 96 -16.48 4.50 26.18
N LYS A 97 -16.84 4.67 24.90
CA LYS A 97 -16.29 5.70 24.01
C LYS A 97 -17.11 7.00 23.93
N GLY A 98 -18.23 7.12 24.67
CA GLY A 98 -19.04 8.34 24.71
C GLY A 98 -19.69 8.75 23.38
N LYS A 99 -19.66 7.89 22.35
CA LYS A 99 -20.26 8.13 21.04
C LYS A 99 -21.53 7.29 20.89
N GLY A 100 -22.67 7.91 21.10
CA GLY A 100 -23.99 7.32 20.86
C GLY A 100 -24.34 7.29 19.37
N LYS A 101 -24.33 6.08 18.79
CA LYS A 101 -25.43 5.41 18.06
C LYS A 101 -24.84 4.11 17.52
N ALA A 102 -25.43 2.99 17.91
CA ALA A 102 -25.02 1.67 17.45
C ALA A 102 -25.12 1.61 15.92
N ALA A 103 -24.19 0.90 15.28
CA ALA A 103 -24.39 0.47 13.91
C ALA A 103 -25.64 -0.41 13.90
N VAL A 104 -26.73 0.13 13.38
CA VAL A 104 -28.03 -0.54 13.31
C VAL A 104 -27.88 -1.73 12.38
N ASN A 105 -27.80 -2.93 12.93
CA ASN A 105 -28.03 -4.14 12.15
C ASN A 105 -29.50 -4.13 11.72
N VAL A 106 -29.78 -4.48 10.47
CA VAL A 106 -31.12 -4.47 9.83
C VAL A 106 -32.20 -5.23 10.63
N LEU A 107 -31.80 -6.05 11.60
CA LEU A 107 -32.68 -6.81 12.48
C LEU A 107 -33.10 -6.08 13.78
N GLU A 108 -32.52 -4.92 14.11
CA GLU A 108 -32.96 -4.08 15.25
C GLU A 108 -34.38 -3.49 15.06
N GLY A 109 -34.90 -3.49 13.83
CA GLY A 109 -36.29 -3.09 13.54
C GLY A 109 -37.34 -4.16 13.87
N PHE A 110 -36.94 -5.36 14.28
CA PHE A 110 -37.83 -6.36 14.83
C PHE A 110 -37.75 -6.32 16.35
N ASP A 111 -38.75 -5.70 17.00
CA ASP A 111 -38.95 -5.80 18.45
C ASP A 111 -39.02 -7.28 18.86
N GLN A 112 -37.93 -7.80 19.42
CA GLN A 112 -37.79 -9.20 19.82
C GLN A 112 -38.69 -9.58 21.01
N ASN A 113 -39.31 -8.60 21.65
CA ASN A 113 -40.23 -8.82 22.78
C ASN A 113 -41.70 -8.82 22.37
N ASP A 114 -42.08 -8.28 21.20
CA ASP A 114 -43.49 -8.11 20.80
C ASP A 114 -43.97 -9.04 19.66
N ALA A 115 -43.07 -9.81 19.05
CA ALA A 115 -43.46 -10.84 18.08
C ALA A 115 -43.49 -12.22 18.74
N LYS A 116 -44.70 -12.77 18.89
CA LYS A 116 -45.01 -14.17 19.25
C LYS A 116 -43.86 -15.11 18.89
N THR A 117 -43.22 -15.71 19.88
CA THR A 117 -42.18 -16.76 19.74
C THR A 117 -42.58 -17.89 18.79
N GLY A 118 -43.89 -18.08 18.56
CA GLY A 118 -44.45 -18.95 17.54
C GLY A 118 -44.26 -18.49 16.08
N ASP A 119 -44.38 -17.20 15.78
CA ASP A 119 -44.28 -16.65 14.42
C ASP A 119 -42.82 -16.52 13.96
N LEU A 120 -41.87 -16.27 14.88
CA LEU A 120 -40.43 -16.38 14.59
C LEU A 120 -40.05 -17.82 14.27
N LYS A 121 -40.51 -18.80 15.07
CA LYS A 121 -40.34 -20.23 14.74
C LYS A 121 -41.00 -20.59 13.41
N LYS A 122 -42.13 -19.98 13.07
CA LYS A 122 -42.84 -20.20 11.80
C LYS A 122 -42.12 -19.57 10.61
N ALA A 123 -41.55 -18.37 10.76
CA ALA A 123 -40.73 -17.67 9.77
C ALA A 123 -39.37 -18.34 9.56
N LEU A 124 -38.72 -18.77 10.65
CA LEU A 124 -37.51 -19.61 10.62
C LEU A 124 -37.79 -20.95 9.93
N LYS A 125 -38.95 -21.56 10.18
CA LYS A 125 -39.40 -22.79 9.51
C LYS A 125 -39.75 -22.57 8.02
N LEU A 126 -40.17 -21.36 7.65
CA LEU A 126 -40.42 -20.91 6.27
C LEU A 126 -39.11 -20.65 5.51
N LEU A 127 -38.09 -20.09 6.16
CA LEU A 127 -36.72 -19.94 5.63
C LEU A 127 -35.97 -21.30 5.58
N ASP A 128 -36.32 -22.23 6.46
CA ASP A 128 -35.88 -23.63 6.41
C ASP A 128 -36.40 -24.34 5.15
N GLY A 129 -37.57 -23.94 4.65
CA GLY A 129 -38.24 -24.49 3.47
C GLY A 129 -37.59 -24.13 2.13
N GLY A 130 -36.62 -24.94 1.70
CA GLY A 130 -36.33 -25.20 0.28
C GLY A 130 -35.91 -24.01 -0.60
N GLY A 131 -34.71 -23.49 -0.38
CA GLY A 131 -34.05 -22.60 -1.36
C GLY A 131 -33.44 -23.41 -2.51
N LYS A 132 -33.88 -23.13 -3.75
CA LYS A 132 -33.26 -23.61 -4.99
C LYS A 132 -31.85 -23.01 -5.14
N GLY A 133 -30.83 -23.65 -4.57
CA GLY A 133 -29.44 -23.24 -4.73
C GLY A 133 -28.50 -24.39 -4.44
N GLY A 134 -27.82 -24.91 -5.47
CA GLY A 134 -27.05 -26.15 -5.41
C GLY A 134 -25.70 -26.05 -4.68
N LYS A 135 -25.68 -25.56 -3.44
CA LYS A 135 -24.54 -25.72 -2.53
C LYS A 135 -24.98 -26.51 -1.30
N SER A 136 -24.35 -27.66 -1.10
CA SER A 136 -24.59 -28.61 -0.01
C SER A 136 -24.06 -28.08 1.32
N GLU A 137 -24.56 -26.94 1.80
CA GLU A 137 -24.31 -26.49 3.17
C GLU A 137 -25.44 -26.95 4.07
N SER A 138 -25.11 -27.70 5.12
CA SER A 138 -26.08 -28.24 6.06
C SER A 138 -26.68 -27.10 6.88
N LYS A 139 -27.97 -26.78 6.67
CA LYS A 139 -28.71 -25.79 7.48
C LYS A 139 -28.77 -26.09 8.99
N TYR A 140 -28.36 -27.29 9.37
CA TYR A 140 -28.34 -27.76 10.75
C TYR A 140 -26.93 -28.15 11.17
N ARG A 141 -26.65 -27.93 12.46
CA ARG A 141 -25.40 -28.28 13.13
C ARG A 141 -25.72 -29.25 14.28
N GLU A 142 -25.06 -30.40 14.34
CA GLU A 142 -25.18 -31.32 15.48
C GLU A 142 -24.31 -30.81 16.64
N LEU A 143 -24.93 -30.54 17.79
CA LEU A 143 -24.24 -30.21 19.05
C LEU A 143 -24.68 -31.19 20.14
N ASN A 144 -23.74 -31.57 21.01
CA ASN A 144 -23.98 -32.58 22.04
C ASN A 144 -24.05 -31.97 23.44
N TRP A 145 -23.28 -30.91 23.68
CA TRP A 145 -23.32 -30.18 24.95
C TRP A 145 -24.42 -29.12 24.96
N ARG A 146 -25.19 -29.05 26.06
CA ARG A 146 -26.26 -28.04 26.27
C ARG A 146 -25.72 -26.62 26.15
N LEU A 147 -26.39 -25.76 25.38
CA LEU A 147 -25.94 -24.39 25.12
C LEU A 147 -25.88 -23.52 26.39
N ASP A 148 -26.83 -23.71 27.32
CA ASP A 148 -26.96 -22.91 28.54
C ASP A 148 -25.89 -23.23 29.59
N GLU A 149 -25.28 -24.43 29.52
CA GLU A 149 -24.33 -24.95 30.51
C GLU A 149 -22.90 -25.00 29.94
N ARG A 150 -22.61 -24.17 28.91
CA ARG A 150 -21.26 -23.99 28.37
C ARG A 150 -20.44 -23.02 29.21
N GLY A 151 -19.12 -23.08 29.04
CA GLY A 151 -18.19 -22.12 29.64
C GLY A 151 -18.41 -20.69 29.14
N SER A 152 -17.72 -19.75 29.77
CA SER A 152 -17.78 -18.33 29.40
C SER A 152 -17.31 -18.05 27.98
N MET A 153 -16.41 -18.86 27.41
CA MET A 153 -15.98 -18.80 26.01
C MET A 153 -16.82 -19.72 25.10
N GLY A 154 -17.91 -20.30 25.61
CA GLY A 154 -18.76 -21.25 24.89
C GLY A 154 -18.16 -22.65 24.73
N GLU A 155 -17.11 -22.95 25.48
CA GLU A 155 -16.36 -24.21 25.44
C GLU A 155 -17.08 -25.35 26.18
N THR A 156 -16.71 -26.58 25.82
CA THR A 156 -17.12 -27.81 26.52
C THR A 156 -16.05 -28.22 27.53
N ILE A 157 -16.34 -29.25 28.35
CA ILE A 157 -15.36 -29.79 29.33
C ILE A 157 -14.04 -30.24 28.66
N ILE A 158 -14.11 -30.75 27.43
CA ILE A 158 -12.92 -31.11 26.65
C ILE A 158 -12.15 -29.87 26.26
N GLY A 159 -12.85 -28.81 25.85
CA GLY A 159 -12.26 -27.50 25.55
C GLY A 159 -11.47 -26.95 26.73
N VAL A 160 -12.03 -26.99 27.95
CA VAL A 160 -11.34 -26.54 29.18
C VAL A 160 -10.11 -27.41 29.49
N CYS A 161 -10.24 -28.74 29.39
CA CYS A 161 -9.10 -29.65 29.58
C CYS A 161 -7.95 -29.35 28.60
N LEU A 162 -8.29 -29.14 27.33
CA LEU A 162 -7.32 -28.79 26.31
C LEU A 162 -6.81 -27.36 26.43
N LEU A 163 -7.55 -26.41 27.00
CA LEU A 163 -7.06 -25.06 27.23
C LEU A 163 -5.83 -25.06 28.16
N GLN A 164 -5.85 -25.91 29.20
CA GLN A 164 -4.75 -26.03 30.15
C GLN A 164 -3.62 -26.95 29.66
N GLY A 165 -3.94 -27.98 28.87
CA GLY A 165 -2.96 -28.79 28.12
C GLY A 165 -1.98 -29.61 28.96
N THR A 166 -2.21 -29.84 30.25
CA THR A 166 -1.30 -30.69 31.06
C THR A 166 -1.56 -32.17 30.79
N THR A 167 -0.57 -33.02 31.08
CA THR A 167 -0.69 -34.48 30.88
C THR A 167 -1.91 -35.09 31.57
N ILE A 168 -2.29 -34.58 32.74
CA ILE A 168 -3.46 -35.06 33.50
C ILE A 168 -4.76 -34.68 32.77
N HIS A 169 -4.87 -33.44 32.29
CA HIS A 169 -6.03 -32.97 31.53
C HIS A 169 -6.16 -33.71 30.19
N ASN A 170 -5.05 -34.01 29.50
CA ASN A 170 -5.08 -34.77 28.26
C ASN A 170 -5.58 -36.20 28.48
N ILE A 171 -5.15 -36.87 29.55
CA ILE A 171 -5.66 -38.21 29.89
C ILE A 171 -7.15 -38.14 30.25
N LEU A 172 -7.57 -37.14 31.03
CA LEU A 172 -8.98 -36.93 31.39
C LEU A 172 -9.84 -36.69 30.14
N ALA A 173 -9.40 -35.80 29.24
CA ALA A 173 -10.09 -35.51 27.98
C ALA A 173 -10.22 -36.75 27.10
N LEU A 174 -9.15 -37.54 26.98
CA LEU A 174 -9.19 -38.80 26.23
C LEU A 174 -10.18 -39.79 26.85
N ARG A 175 -10.24 -39.87 28.18
CA ARG A 175 -11.14 -40.78 28.89
C ARG A 175 -12.61 -40.38 28.78
N ILE A 176 -12.90 -39.08 28.85
CA ILE A 176 -14.24 -38.54 28.58
C ILE A 176 -14.68 -38.87 27.15
N LEU A 177 -13.78 -38.75 26.17
CA LEU A 177 -14.04 -39.11 24.78
C LEU A 177 -14.25 -40.61 24.55
N ASP A 178 -13.70 -41.48 25.39
CA ASP A 178 -13.95 -42.93 25.30
C ASP A 178 -15.38 -43.28 25.71
N PHE A 179 -15.97 -42.54 26.66
CA PHE A 179 -17.40 -42.65 26.99
C PHE A 179 -18.29 -41.93 25.99
N TYR A 180 -17.88 -40.74 25.55
CA TYR A 180 -18.70 -39.85 24.72
C TYR A 180 -17.95 -39.39 23.46
N PRO A 181 -17.87 -40.24 22.41
CA PRO A 181 -17.07 -39.93 21.22
C PRO A 181 -17.61 -38.76 20.41
N LYS A 182 -18.93 -38.50 20.45
CA LYS A 182 -19.56 -37.41 19.69
C LYS A 182 -19.13 -36.01 20.15
N LEU A 183 -18.64 -35.86 21.39
CA LEU A 183 -18.13 -34.59 21.91
C LEU A 183 -16.86 -34.10 21.19
N LEU A 184 -16.21 -34.97 20.41
CA LEU A 184 -14.98 -34.67 19.67
C LEU A 184 -15.13 -33.52 18.67
N ASN A 185 -16.28 -33.42 17.99
CA ASN A 185 -16.54 -32.43 16.95
C ASN A 185 -17.43 -31.28 17.44
N ASP A 186 -17.63 -31.18 18.75
CA ASP A 186 -18.37 -30.06 19.35
C ASP A 186 -17.53 -28.78 19.28
N ILE A 187 -18.18 -27.64 19.04
CA ILE A 187 -17.51 -26.35 18.77
C ILE A 187 -17.74 -25.36 19.91
N CYS A 188 -16.84 -24.40 20.07
CA CYS A 188 -17.08 -23.23 20.90
C CYS A 188 -18.14 -22.33 20.26
N THR A 189 -19.07 -21.82 21.07
CA THR A 189 -20.22 -21.02 20.60
C THR A 189 -20.12 -19.52 20.87
N SER A 190 -19.12 -19.06 21.63
CA SER A 190 -18.92 -17.62 21.86
C SER A 190 -18.57 -16.90 20.57
N GLU A 191 -18.88 -15.61 20.49
CA GLU A 191 -18.54 -14.80 19.32
C GLU A 191 -17.03 -14.81 19.01
N ASP A 192 -16.18 -14.75 20.04
CA ASP A 192 -14.73 -14.61 19.87
C ASP A 192 -14.08 -15.92 19.38
N TYR A 193 -14.59 -17.07 19.83
CA TYR A 193 -14.03 -18.39 19.53
C TYR A 193 -14.98 -19.28 18.71
N TYR A 194 -15.99 -18.69 18.07
CA TYR A 194 -17.03 -19.44 17.36
C TYR A 194 -16.44 -20.47 16.39
N GLY A 195 -16.85 -21.73 16.48
CA GLY A 195 -16.38 -22.80 15.60
C GLY A 195 -15.03 -23.42 15.98
N LEU A 196 -14.36 -22.93 17.04
CA LEU A 196 -13.14 -23.54 17.56
C LEU A 196 -13.44 -24.97 18.04
N SER A 197 -12.70 -25.95 17.54
CA SER A 197 -12.89 -27.36 17.90
C SER A 197 -11.75 -27.89 18.78
N PRO A 198 -11.93 -29.02 19.48
CA PRO A 198 -10.86 -29.69 20.23
C PRO A 198 -9.59 -29.94 19.40
N LEU A 199 -9.74 -30.22 18.10
CA LEU A 199 -8.59 -30.39 17.20
C LEU A 199 -7.80 -29.08 17.02
N HIS A 200 -8.49 -27.94 16.87
CA HIS A 200 -7.82 -26.63 16.82
C HIS A 200 -7.05 -26.36 18.11
N GLN A 201 -7.64 -26.63 19.27
CA GLN A 201 -6.98 -26.40 20.56
C GLN A 201 -5.72 -27.28 20.73
N ALA A 202 -5.78 -28.55 20.31
CA ALA A 202 -4.61 -29.43 20.35
C ALA A 202 -3.46 -28.92 19.45
N ILE A 203 -3.79 -28.34 18.30
CA ILE A 203 -2.82 -27.70 17.39
C ILE A 203 -2.25 -26.44 18.04
N ILE A 204 -3.09 -25.59 18.64
CA ILE A 204 -2.64 -24.39 19.39
C ILE A 204 -1.64 -24.75 20.49
N ASN A 205 -1.84 -25.88 21.16
CA ASN A 205 -0.95 -26.36 22.22
C ASN A 205 0.35 -27.02 21.72
N HIS A 206 0.54 -27.16 20.41
CA HIS A 206 1.67 -27.90 19.81
C HIS A 206 1.73 -29.39 20.20
N ASP A 207 0.60 -30.02 20.58
CA ASP A 207 0.57 -31.43 21.01
C ASP A 207 0.25 -32.38 19.83
N VAL A 208 1.31 -32.90 19.22
CA VAL A 208 1.24 -33.83 18.09
C VAL A 208 0.59 -35.17 18.50
N GLU A 209 0.87 -35.65 19.71
CA GLU A 209 0.33 -36.93 20.18
C GLU A 209 -1.18 -36.84 20.40
N MET A 210 -1.63 -35.78 21.06
CA MET A 210 -3.05 -35.54 21.29
C MET A 210 -3.77 -35.35 19.96
N ALA A 211 -3.25 -34.53 19.05
CA ALA A 211 -3.84 -34.37 17.72
C ALA A 211 -3.93 -35.72 16.96
N SER A 212 -2.89 -36.56 17.01
CA SER A 212 -2.90 -37.90 16.40
C SER A 212 -3.98 -38.80 17.00
N LYS A 213 -4.17 -38.78 18.33
CA LYS A 213 -5.23 -39.52 19.01
C LYS A 213 -6.63 -39.02 18.63
N LEU A 214 -6.84 -37.70 18.61
CA LEU A 214 -8.10 -37.08 18.20
C LEU A 214 -8.43 -37.44 16.74
N LEU A 215 -7.46 -37.35 15.84
CA LEU A 215 -7.64 -37.72 14.43
C LEU A 215 -7.94 -39.22 14.27
N ARG A 216 -7.30 -40.12 15.03
CA ARG A 216 -7.62 -41.56 15.03
C ARG A 216 -9.06 -41.84 15.45
N ARG A 217 -9.63 -41.00 16.33
CA ARG A 217 -11.02 -41.10 16.82
C ARG A 217 -12.05 -40.43 15.90
N GLY A 218 -11.64 -39.89 14.75
CA GLY A 218 -12.57 -39.33 13.75
C GLY A 218 -12.85 -37.83 13.92
N ALA A 219 -11.89 -37.06 14.45
CA ALA A 219 -12.00 -35.61 14.48
C ALA A 219 -12.10 -35.03 13.06
N ASP A 220 -13.00 -34.07 12.85
CA ASP A 220 -13.18 -33.42 11.56
C ASP A 220 -11.99 -32.50 11.25
N VAL A 221 -11.30 -32.82 10.15
CA VAL A 221 -10.09 -32.13 9.67
C VAL A 221 -10.43 -30.82 8.96
N ASN A 222 -11.65 -30.68 8.43
CA ASN A 222 -12.09 -29.51 7.67
C ASN A 222 -13.06 -28.63 8.46
N GLN A 223 -13.09 -28.79 9.79
CA GLN A 223 -13.90 -27.99 10.67
C GLN A 223 -13.52 -26.51 10.58
N ARG A 224 -14.48 -25.60 10.39
CA ARG A 224 -14.21 -24.15 10.29
C ARG A 224 -14.40 -23.44 11.64
N CYS A 225 -13.50 -22.51 11.93
CA CYS A 225 -13.55 -21.59 13.07
C CYS A 225 -13.78 -20.15 12.58
N TYR A 226 -14.94 -19.58 12.89
CA TYR A 226 -15.38 -18.24 12.50
C TYR A 226 -15.22 -17.20 13.61
N GLY A 227 -14.43 -17.49 14.64
CA GLY A 227 -14.29 -16.63 15.82
C GLY A 227 -13.82 -15.21 15.46
N ALA A 228 -14.40 -14.20 16.10
CA ALA A 228 -13.95 -12.82 15.90
C ALA A 228 -12.49 -12.62 16.33
N PHE A 229 -11.99 -13.42 17.28
CA PHE A 229 -10.60 -13.40 17.71
C PHE A 229 -9.63 -13.76 16.56
N PHE A 230 -10.01 -14.74 15.74
CA PHE A 230 -9.19 -15.26 14.63
C PHE A 230 -9.40 -14.51 13.30
N CYS A 231 -10.17 -13.42 13.31
CA CYS A 231 -10.36 -12.53 12.17
C CYS A 231 -9.27 -11.44 12.16
N ALA A 232 -8.92 -10.94 10.98
CA ALA A 232 -8.03 -9.79 10.86
C ALA A 232 -8.63 -8.54 11.56
N ASP A 233 -7.80 -7.77 12.24
CA ASP A 233 -8.21 -6.66 13.12
C ASP A 233 -8.94 -5.54 12.38
N ASP A 234 -8.57 -5.28 11.13
CA ASP A 234 -9.22 -4.29 10.26
C ASP A 234 -10.68 -4.68 9.96
N GLN A 235 -10.94 -5.97 9.81
CA GLN A 235 -12.25 -6.49 9.44
C GLN A 235 -13.19 -6.69 10.65
N LYS A 236 -12.67 -6.78 11.89
CA LYS A 236 -13.47 -7.07 13.10
C LYS A 236 -14.66 -6.13 13.28
N SER A 237 -14.47 -4.84 13.01
CA SER A 237 -15.52 -3.82 13.16
C SER A 237 -16.58 -3.85 12.05
N SER A 238 -16.19 -4.32 10.85
CA SER A 238 -17.04 -4.38 9.65
C SER A 238 -17.79 -5.71 9.49
N ARG A 239 -17.66 -6.58 10.50
CA ARG A 239 -18.18 -7.94 10.49
C ARG A 239 -19.71 -7.94 10.55
N THR A 240 -20.34 -8.67 9.64
CA THR A 240 -21.79 -8.88 9.61
C THR A 240 -22.13 -10.37 9.53
N ASP A 241 -23.31 -10.74 10.00
CA ASP A 241 -23.80 -12.12 9.91
C ASP A 241 -25.09 -12.17 9.08
N SER A 242 -25.21 -13.18 8.24
CA SER A 242 -26.43 -13.53 7.51
C SER A 242 -27.12 -14.72 8.17
N LEU A 243 -28.45 -14.76 8.14
CA LEU A 243 -29.23 -15.88 8.67
C LEU A 243 -29.19 -17.12 7.75
N GLU A 244 -28.77 -16.95 6.50
CA GLU A 244 -28.79 -18.01 5.48
C GLU A 244 -27.63 -19.00 5.62
N HIS A 245 -26.50 -18.60 6.22
CA HIS A 245 -25.30 -19.41 6.34
C HIS A 245 -24.57 -19.17 7.67
N GLU A 246 -23.74 -20.14 8.08
CA GLU A 246 -23.03 -20.10 9.37
C GLU A 246 -21.80 -19.19 9.35
N TYR A 247 -21.13 -19.10 8.20
CA TYR A 247 -19.96 -18.25 8.02
C TYR A 247 -20.34 -16.77 8.07
N VAL A 248 -19.32 -15.93 8.12
CA VAL A 248 -19.43 -14.51 8.43
C VAL A 248 -19.25 -13.71 7.16
N ASP A 249 -19.98 -12.61 7.03
CA ASP A 249 -19.79 -11.69 5.91
C ASP A 249 -18.78 -10.63 6.28
N LEU A 250 -17.68 -10.61 5.51
CA LEU A 250 -16.56 -9.70 5.67
C LEU A 250 -16.45 -8.77 4.47
N THR A 251 -15.87 -7.60 4.71
CA THR A 251 -15.50 -6.66 3.65
C THR A 251 -14.42 -7.27 2.75
N GLN A 252 -14.56 -7.10 1.44
CA GLN A 252 -13.64 -7.69 0.46
C GLN A 252 -12.22 -7.12 0.59
N ASN A 253 -12.10 -5.83 0.93
CA ASN A 253 -10.83 -5.14 1.07
C ASN A 253 -10.29 -5.27 2.49
N THR A 254 -9.13 -5.91 2.61
CA THR A 254 -8.40 -6.10 3.86
C THR A 254 -6.90 -5.96 3.61
N ASN A 255 -6.20 -5.47 4.62
CA ASN A 255 -4.75 -5.41 4.72
C ASN A 255 -4.18 -6.47 5.69
N TYR A 256 -5.04 -7.37 6.19
CA TYR A 256 -4.71 -8.44 7.14
C TYR A 256 -3.94 -7.93 8.37
N THR A 257 -4.35 -6.80 8.94
CA THR A 257 -3.70 -6.31 10.17
C THR A 257 -4.01 -7.22 11.35
N GLY A 258 -3.07 -7.28 12.29
CA GLY A 258 -3.16 -8.13 13.48
C GLY A 258 -2.37 -9.42 13.35
N THR A 259 -2.10 -10.07 14.49
CA THR A 259 -1.24 -11.26 14.56
C THR A 259 -2.02 -12.57 14.56
N MET A 260 -3.33 -12.54 14.82
CA MET A 260 -4.13 -13.72 15.16
C MET A 260 -5.01 -14.24 14.01
N TYR A 261 -4.68 -13.98 12.74
CA TYR A 261 -5.46 -14.47 11.60
C TYR A 261 -5.02 -15.86 11.13
N PHE A 262 -5.74 -16.93 11.51
CA PHE A 262 -5.29 -18.32 11.25
C PHE A 262 -6.06 -19.10 10.18
N GLY A 263 -6.93 -18.42 9.42
CA GLY A 263 -7.57 -19.00 8.23
C GLY A 263 -8.49 -20.19 8.48
N GLU A 264 -9.20 -20.17 9.61
CA GLU A 264 -10.37 -21.00 9.96
C GLU A 264 -10.21 -22.53 10.05
N TYR A 265 -9.28 -23.17 9.36
CA TYR A 265 -9.16 -24.63 9.29
C TYR A 265 -8.04 -25.16 10.22
N PRO A 266 -8.13 -26.41 10.73
CA PRO A 266 -7.06 -27.02 11.52
C PRO A 266 -5.72 -27.03 10.79
N LEU A 267 -5.74 -27.34 9.49
CA LEU A 267 -4.54 -27.34 8.65
C LEU A 267 -3.87 -25.96 8.58
N SER A 268 -4.65 -24.90 8.47
CA SER A 268 -4.10 -23.54 8.39
C SER A 268 -3.53 -23.08 9.72
N PHE A 269 -4.12 -23.48 10.86
CA PHE A 269 -3.54 -23.21 12.18
C PHE A 269 -2.13 -23.81 12.32
N ALA A 270 -1.95 -25.06 11.90
CA ALA A 270 -0.63 -25.72 11.92
C ALA A 270 0.40 -24.99 11.05
N VAL A 271 -0.04 -24.43 9.91
CA VAL A 271 0.82 -23.61 9.03
C VAL A 271 1.20 -22.28 9.66
N CYS A 272 0.23 -21.53 10.19
CA CYS A 272 0.49 -20.22 10.81
C CYS A 272 1.42 -20.35 12.02
N MET A 273 1.30 -21.44 12.78
CA MET A 273 2.14 -21.76 13.94
C MET A 273 3.48 -22.41 13.60
N ASN A 274 3.79 -22.62 12.31
CA ASN A 274 5.04 -23.20 11.83
C ASN A 274 5.30 -24.63 12.37
N GLN A 275 4.30 -25.50 12.32
CA GLN A 275 4.35 -26.88 12.84
C GLN A 275 4.36 -27.91 11.67
N PRO A 276 5.53 -28.33 11.17
CA PRO A 276 5.63 -29.22 10.02
C PRO A 276 5.11 -30.64 10.32
N ASP A 277 5.27 -31.15 11.54
CA ASP A 277 4.84 -32.50 11.91
C ASP A 277 3.32 -32.63 11.97
N LEU A 278 2.64 -31.64 12.57
CA LEU A 278 1.18 -31.56 12.57
C LEU A 278 0.63 -31.36 11.17
N PHE A 279 1.29 -30.54 10.35
CA PHE A 279 0.92 -30.39 8.95
C PHE A 279 0.99 -31.73 8.20
N ARG A 280 2.11 -32.46 8.29
CA ARG A 280 2.27 -33.78 7.64
C ARG A 280 1.21 -34.77 8.12
N LEU A 281 0.91 -34.77 9.42
CA LEU A 281 -0.14 -35.61 10.02
C LEU A 281 -1.53 -35.29 9.45
N LEU A 282 -1.88 -34.00 9.34
CA LEU A 282 -3.18 -33.56 8.81
C LEU A 282 -3.30 -33.87 7.31
N VAL A 283 -2.24 -33.66 6.53
CA VAL A 283 -2.19 -34.04 5.11
C VAL A 283 -2.33 -35.56 4.94
N ALA A 284 -1.68 -36.36 5.79
CA ALA A 284 -1.85 -37.83 5.78
C ALA A 284 -3.30 -38.25 6.09
N ARG A 285 -4.07 -37.41 6.81
CA ARG A 285 -5.51 -37.59 7.03
C ARG A 285 -6.39 -36.91 5.97
N LYS A 286 -5.84 -36.60 4.80
CA LYS A 286 -6.54 -36.01 3.63
C LYS A 286 -7.15 -34.64 3.93
N ALA A 287 -6.47 -33.81 4.73
CA ALA A 287 -6.82 -32.40 4.87
C ALA A 287 -6.81 -31.71 3.50
N ASN A 288 -7.80 -30.85 3.23
CA ASN A 288 -7.86 -30.14 1.95
C ASN A 288 -6.94 -28.92 1.94
N LEU A 289 -5.80 -29.02 1.25
CA LEU A 289 -4.80 -27.96 1.08
C LEU A 289 -5.34 -26.71 0.36
N ASN A 290 -6.35 -26.90 -0.49
CA ASN A 290 -6.92 -25.85 -1.34
C ASN A 290 -8.24 -25.31 -0.80
N ALA A 291 -8.62 -25.68 0.43
CA ALA A 291 -9.79 -25.11 1.08
C ALA A 291 -9.60 -23.60 1.27
N GLN A 292 -10.66 -22.84 0.98
CA GLN A 292 -10.67 -21.40 1.09
C GLN A 292 -11.43 -21.00 2.36
N ASP A 293 -10.87 -20.04 3.09
CA ASP A 293 -11.54 -19.41 4.23
C ASP A 293 -12.57 -18.37 3.80
N THR A 294 -13.15 -17.64 4.76
CA THR A 294 -14.14 -16.59 4.47
C THR A 294 -13.61 -15.45 3.58
N ASN A 295 -12.31 -15.16 3.60
CA ASN A 295 -11.68 -14.17 2.71
C ASN A 295 -11.26 -14.78 1.36
N GLY A 296 -11.51 -16.07 1.14
CA GLY A 296 -11.07 -16.79 -0.05
C GLY A 296 -9.60 -17.23 0.01
N ASN A 297 -8.91 -17.05 1.14
CA ASN A 297 -7.51 -17.38 1.28
C ASN A 297 -7.33 -18.89 1.44
N THR A 298 -6.34 -19.43 0.74
CA THR A 298 -5.86 -20.81 0.92
C THR A 298 -4.70 -20.85 1.91
N VAL A 299 -4.25 -22.05 2.28
CA VAL A 299 -3.08 -22.25 3.13
C VAL A 299 -1.84 -21.50 2.63
N LEU A 300 -1.63 -21.43 1.31
CA LEU A 300 -0.51 -20.70 0.72
C LEU A 300 -0.60 -19.19 0.91
N HIS A 301 -1.81 -18.61 0.91
CA HIS A 301 -2.00 -17.19 1.23
C HIS A 301 -1.66 -16.91 2.69
N LEU A 302 -1.94 -17.85 3.59
CA LEU A 302 -1.64 -17.71 5.02
C LEU A 302 -0.14 -17.81 5.30
N CYS A 303 0.60 -18.65 4.55
CA CYS A 303 2.07 -18.63 4.57
C CYS A 303 2.60 -17.22 4.22
N VAL A 304 1.93 -16.51 3.31
CA VAL A 304 2.29 -15.15 2.91
C VAL A 304 2.03 -14.14 4.01
N ILE A 305 0.85 -14.19 4.60
CA ILE A 305 0.45 -13.26 5.66
C ILE A 305 1.38 -13.38 6.87
N HIS A 306 1.77 -14.61 7.24
CA HIS A 306 2.62 -14.90 8.41
C HIS A 306 4.11 -15.08 8.09
N GLU A 307 4.51 -14.88 6.83
CA GLU A 307 5.90 -14.97 6.36
C GLU A 307 6.58 -16.33 6.67
N LYS A 308 5.84 -17.44 6.50
CA LYS A 308 6.33 -18.80 6.78
C LYS A 308 6.90 -19.46 5.52
N THR A 309 8.19 -19.24 5.25
CA THR A 309 8.90 -19.75 4.06
C THR A 309 8.98 -21.28 4.00
N GLU A 310 9.34 -21.93 5.11
CA GLU A 310 9.51 -23.39 5.14
C GLU A 310 8.18 -24.12 4.99
N MET A 311 7.12 -23.62 5.65
CA MET A 311 5.77 -24.17 5.46
C MET A 311 5.26 -23.96 4.03
N MET A 312 5.67 -22.89 3.35
CA MET A 312 5.30 -22.68 1.95
C MET A 312 5.91 -23.73 1.02
N LYS A 313 7.20 -24.05 1.18
CA LYS A 313 7.86 -25.14 0.43
C LYS A 313 7.16 -26.47 0.68
N LEU A 314 6.94 -26.79 1.96
CA LEU A 314 6.32 -28.04 2.38
C LEU A 314 4.87 -28.17 1.84
N ALA A 315 4.09 -27.10 1.88
CA ALA A 315 2.73 -27.11 1.33
C ALA A 315 2.71 -27.30 -0.20
N LEU A 316 3.69 -26.75 -0.92
CA LEU A 316 3.82 -26.94 -2.36
C LEU A 316 4.28 -28.35 -2.71
N GLU A 317 5.24 -28.91 -1.97
CA GLU A 317 5.64 -30.32 -2.08
C GLU A 317 4.47 -31.27 -1.82
N ALA A 318 3.57 -30.90 -0.91
CA ALA A 318 2.34 -31.65 -0.61
C ALA A 318 1.24 -31.51 -1.69
N GLY A 319 1.43 -30.68 -2.71
CA GLY A 319 0.51 -30.53 -3.85
C GLY A 319 -0.51 -29.38 -3.73
N ALA A 320 -0.24 -28.35 -2.92
CA ALA A 320 -1.05 -27.14 -2.89
C ALA A 320 -0.97 -26.36 -4.21
N ARG A 321 -2.08 -25.74 -4.64
CA ARG A 321 -2.17 -25.01 -5.92
C ARG A 321 -1.86 -23.52 -5.76
N LEU A 322 -0.90 -23.00 -6.51
CA LEU A 322 -0.49 -21.58 -6.50
C LEU A 322 -1.47 -20.64 -7.20
N HIS A 323 -2.19 -21.10 -8.22
CA HIS A 323 -2.99 -20.21 -9.08
C HIS A 323 -4.41 -19.93 -8.54
N ILE A 324 -4.74 -20.39 -7.33
CA ILE A 324 -6.03 -20.09 -6.71
C ILE A 324 -6.00 -18.65 -6.21
N ALA A 325 -7.00 -17.85 -6.61
CA ALA A 325 -7.15 -16.48 -6.17
C ALA A 325 -8.13 -16.37 -5.00
N ASN A 326 -7.87 -15.44 -4.09
CA ASN A 326 -8.77 -15.12 -2.99
C ASN A 326 -9.94 -14.22 -3.43
N LYS A 327 -10.80 -13.77 -2.49
CA LYS A 327 -11.92 -12.88 -2.83
C LYS A 327 -11.46 -11.51 -3.36
N GLN A 328 -10.22 -11.11 -3.12
CA GLN A 328 -9.61 -9.91 -3.73
C GLN A 328 -9.00 -10.19 -5.11
N ASN A 329 -9.22 -11.39 -5.67
CA ASN A 329 -8.60 -11.93 -6.88
C ASN A 329 -7.05 -11.99 -6.82
N LEU A 330 -6.47 -11.92 -5.62
CA LEU A 330 -5.04 -12.05 -5.42
C LEU A 330 -4.68 -13.54 -5.30
N THR A 331 -3.67 -13.94 -6.06
CA THR A 331 -2.90 -15.19 -5.83
C THR A 331 -1.91 -15.01 -4.68
N PRO A 332 -1.31 -16.07 -4.13
CA PRO A 332 -0.27 -15.97 -3.11
C PRO A 332 0.91 -15.08 -3.54
N LEU A 333 1.31 -15.13 -4.83
CA LEU A 333 2.38 -14.29 -5.38
C LEU A 333 2.00 -12.80 -5.34
N THR A 334 0.82 -12.46 -5.86
CA THR A 334 0.33 -11.07 -5.90
C THR A 334 -0.02 -10.56 -4.50
N LEU A 335 -0.43 -11.43 -3.58
CA LEU A 335 -0.62 -11.08 -2.17
C LEU A 335 0.72 -10.74 -1.51
N ALA A 336 1.79 -11.49 -1.80
CA ALA A 336 3.13 -11.18 -1.31
C ALA A 336 3.61 -9.83 -1.84
N ALA A 337 3.26 -9.50 -3.08
CA ALA A 337 3.51 -8.18 -3.66
C ALA A 337 2.73 -7.05 -2.96
N LYS A 338 1.44 -7.25 -2.68
CA LYS A 338 0.60 -6.28 -1.96
C LYS A 338 1.05 -6.03 -0.51
N MET A 339 1.55 -7.07 0.16
CA MET A 339 2.05 -6.98 1.55
C MET A 339 3.56 -6.68 1.62
N ALA A 340 4.22 -6.47 0.49
CA ALA A 340 5.66 -6.22 0.37
C ALA A 340 6.58 -7.29 1.02
N LYS A 341 6.18 -8.56 0.99
CA LYS A 341 6.94 -9.68 1.58
C LYS A 341 8.02 -10.21 0.62
N LYS A 342 9.13 -9.48 0.49
CA LYS A 342 10.23 -9.76 -0.47
C LYS A 342 10.77 -11.18 -0.45
N LYS A 343 11.12 -11.71 0.73
CA LYS A 343 11.68 -13.06 0.87
C LYS A 343 10.75 -14.12 0.30
N LEU A 344 9.47 -14.02 0.61
CA LEU A 344 8.48 -15.00 0.16
C LEU A 344 8.09 -14.78 -1.30
N PHE A 345 8.03 -13.54 -1.76
CA PHE A 345 7.84 -13.23 -3.18
C PHE A 345 8.93 -13.88 -4.04
N ASN A 346 10.21 -13.72 -3.66
CA ASN A 346 11.33 -14.34 -4.36
C ASN A 346 11.27 -15.87 -4.31
N LEU A 347 10.93 -16.44 -3.15
CA LEU A 347 10.76 -17.89 -3.01
C LEU A 347 9.65 -18.43 -3.93
N ILE A 348 8.49 -17.77 -3.98
CA ILE A 348 7.39 -18.19 -4.87
C ILE A 348 7.83 -18.08 -6.34
N LEU A 349 8.53 -17.01 -6.72
CA LEU A 349 9.08 -16.88 -8.07
C LEU A 349 10.08 -17.97 -8.41
N GLU A 350 10.98 -18.33 -7.50
CA GLU A 350 11.94 -19.42 -7.69
C GLU A 350 11.25 -20.78 -7.85
N LEU A 351 10.20 -21.04 -7.07
CA LEU A 351 9.42 -22.30 -7.14
C LEU A 351 8.53 -22.37 -8.38
N GLU A 352 8.03 -21.23 -8.87
CA GLU A 352 7.25 -21.15 -10.11
C GLU A 352 8.15 -21.11 -11.37
N GLY A 353 9.39 -20.65 -11.20
CA GLY A 353 10.38 -20.53 -12.26
C GLY A 353 10.78 -21.89 -12.84
N GLN A 354 10.69 -22.03 -14.16
CA GLN A 354 11.13 -23.22 -14.87
C GLN A 354 12.56 -23.04 -15.38
N SER A 355 13.45 -23.98 -15.08
CA SER A 355 14.79 -23.97 -15.67
C SER A 355 14.71 -24.39 -17.13
N VAL A 356 15.05 -23.49 -18.04
CA VAL A 356 15.08 -23.73 -19.49
C VAL A 356 16.35 -24.48 -19.86
N TRP A 357 17.49 -24.02 -19.36
CA TRP A 357 18.78 -24.68 -19.52
C TRP A 357 19.72 -24.29 -18.39
N VAL A 358 20.67 -25.18 -18.10
CA VAL A 358 21.79 -24.93 -17.18
C VAL A 358 23.06 -25.39 -17.87
N TYR A 359 24.04 -24.50 -17.99
CA TYR A 359 25.33 -24.75 -18.60
C TYR A 359 26.45 -24.18 -17.72
N GLY A 360 27.13 -25.07 -16.97
CA GLY A 360 28.16 -24.67 -16.02
C GLY A 360 27.61 -23.68 -14.99
N GLU A 361 28.26 -22.52 -14.88
CA GLU A 361 27.85 -21.40 -14.02
C GLU A 361 26.76 -20.52 -14.65
N ALA A 362 26.26 -20.79 -15.86
CA ALA A 362 25.14 -20.04 -16.43
C ALA A 362 23.87 -20.87 -16.35
N SER A 363 22.78 -20.29 -15.84
CA SER A 363 21.46 -20.88 -15.87
C SER A 363 20.46 -19.91 -16.48
N CYS A 364 19.44 -20.46 -17.10
CA CYS A 364 18.38 -19.70 -17.73
C CYS A 364 17.06 -20.18 -17.15
N SER A 365 16.41 -19.29 -16.42
CA SER A 365 15.12 -19.56 -15.78
C SER A 365 14.04 -18.73 -16.48
N SER A 366 12.91 -19.35 -16.77
CA SER A 366 11.73 -18.68 -17.30
C SER A 366 10.67 -18.54 -16.22
N TYR A 367 10.15 -17.32 -16.06
CA TYR A 367 9.10 -16.97 -15.10
C TYR A 367 7.80 -16.61 -15.84
N PRO A 368 6.66 -17.22 -15.51
CA PRO A 368 5.38 -16.92 -16.17
C PRO A 368 4.93 -15.49 -15.89
N LEU A 369 4.46 -14.77 -16.92
CA LEU A 369 4.13 -13.34 -16.82
C LEU A 369 2.69 -13.06 -16.37
N THR A 370 1.79 -14.04 -16.47
CA THR A 370 0.34 -13.92 -16.24
C THR A 370 -0.10 -13.07 -15.03
N LYS A 371 0.60 -13.16 -13.90
CA LYS A 371 0.30 -12.41 -12.66
C LYS A 371 1.41 -11.44 -12.23
N ILE A 372 2.52 -11.39 -12.97
CA ILE A 372 3.64 -10.48 -12.72
C ILE A 372 3.46 -9.18 -13.50
N ASP A 373 3.13 -9.31 -14.80
CA ASP A 373 3.01 -8.18 -15.71
C ASP A 373 1.62 -7.52 -15.65
N THR A 374 1.58 -6.22 -15.96
CA THR A 374 0.35 -5.43 -16.09
C THR A 374 -0.43 -5.73 -17.36
N ILE A 375 0.16 -6.38 -18.36
CA ILE A 375 -0.52 -6.70 -19.63
C ILE A 375 -1.06 -8.12 -19.56
N ASN A 376 -2.36 -8.29 -19.81
CA ASN A 376 -2.95 -9.62 -19.99
C ASN A 376 -2.52 -10.20 -21.34
N GLU A 377 -1.95 -11.40 -21.31
CA GLU A 377 -1.38 -12.10 -22.48
C GLU A 377 -2.43 -12.42 -23.56
N VAL A 378 -3.71 -12.57 -23.19
CA VAL A 378 -4.78 -12.97 -24.11
C VAL A 378 -5.50 -11.76 -24.70
N THR A 379 -5.89 -10.81 -23.85
CA THR A 379 -6.73 -9.68 -24.25
C THR A 379 -5.94 -8.42 -24.58
N GLY A 380 -4.69 -8.30 -24.10
CA GLY A 380 -3.93 -7.05 -24.13
C GLY A 380 -4.49 -5.97 -23.18
N GLU A 381 -5.51 -6.30 -22.38
CA GLU A 381 -6.06 -5.42 -21.37
C GLU A 381 -5.14 -5.31 -20.16
N MET A 382 -5.36 -4.26 -19.35
CA MET A 382 -4.55 -4.03 -18.16
C MET A 382 -5.05 -4.89 -17.00
N ASN A 383 -4.15 -5.64 -16.39
CA ASN A 383 -4.37 -6.33 -15.13
C ASN A 383 -3.89 -5.44 -13.97
N GLU A 384 -4.83 -4.95 -13.15
CA GLU A 384 -4.53 -4.10 -11.99
C GLU A 384 -4.00 -4.89 -10.80
N GLU A 385 -4.33 -6.17 -10.75
CA GLU A 385 -3.96 -7.11 -9.70
C GLU A 385 -2.58 -7.73 -9.94
N SER A 386 -1.85 -7.23 -10.96
CA SER A 386 -0.50 -7.69 -11.24
C SER A 386 0.46 -7.30 -10.13
N ALA A 387 1.47 -8.13 -9.91
CA ALA A 387 2.52 -7.84 -8.94
C ALA A 387 3.16 -6.46 -9.23
N LEU A 388 3.48 -6.17 -10.50
CA LEU A 388 4.10 -4.89 -10.86
C LEU A 388 3.21 -3.68 -10.52
N SER A 389 1.90 -3.74 -10.78
CA SER A 389 0.95 -2.68 -10.42
C SER A 389 0.91 -2.46 -8.90
N LEU A 390 0.75 -3.54 -8.14
CA LEU A 390 0.65 -3.50 -6.68
C LEU A 390 1.91 -2.94 -6.03
N VAL A 391 3.09 -3.29 -6.53
CA VAL A 391 4.37 -2.79 -6.03
C VAL A 391 4.58 -1.31 -6.35
N VAL A 392 4.31 -0.90 -7.59
CA VAL A 392 4.57 0.49 -8.04
C VAL A 392 3.63 1.51 -7.38
N TYR A 393 2.39 1.12 -7.10
CA TYR A 393 1.42 1.95 -6.37
C TYR A 393 1.43 1.69 -4.84
N GLY A 394 2.31 0.81 -4.37
CA GLY A 394 2.58 0.57 -2.96
C GLY A 394 3.14 1.81 -2.24
N LYS A 395 2.72 2.01 -0.99
CA LYS A 395 3.12 3.18 -0.19
C LYS A 395 4.32 2.93 0.72
N THR A 396 4.58 1.68 1.13
CA THR A 396 5.63 1.38 2.11
C THR A 396 7.01 1.29 1.46
N SER A 397 8.07 1.55 2.23
CA SER A 397 9.47 1.40 1.79
C SER A 397 9.79 -0.05 1.39
N GLU A 398 9.16 -1.03 2.05
CA GLU A 398 9.29 -2.45 1.71
C GLU A 398 8.89 -2.76 0.26
N HIS A 399 7.91 -2.02 -0.31
CA HIS A 399 7.56 -2.18 -1.73
C HIS A 399 8.71 -1.73 -2.65
N LEU A 400 9.52 -0.74 -2.24
CA LEU A 400 10.65 -0.29 -3.04
C LEU A 400 11.72 -1.37 -3.14
N GLU A 401 11.99 -2.06 -2.03
CA GLU A 401 12.95 -3.18 -2.01
C GLU A 401 12.48 -4.36 -2.86
N LEU A 402 11.17 -4.47 -3.10
CA LEU A 402 10.59 -5.51 -3.93
C LEU A 402 10.76 -5.24 -5.43
N LEU A 403 11.02 -4.00 -5.84
CA LEU A 403 11.28 -3.68 -7.25
C LEU A 403 12.60 -4.30 -7.74
N ASP A 404 13.57 -4.46 -6.84
CA ASP A 404 14.88 -5.03 -7.16
C ASP A 404 14.74 -6.45 -7.75
N GLY A 405 15.50 -6.76 -8.80
CA GLY A 405 15.57 -8.09 -9.40
C GLY A 405 14.67 -8.27 -10.62
N ILE A 406 13.71 -9.20 -10.58
CA ILE A 406 12.93 -9.58 -11.78
C ILE A 406 12.01 -8.43 -12.22
N LEU A 407 11.41 -7.68 -11.29
CA LEU A 407 10.50 -6.58 -11.63
C LEU A 407 11.25 -5.43 -12.31
N GLU A 408 12.42 -5.06 -11.81
CA GLU A 408 13.32 -4.09 -12.45
C GLU A 408 13.72 -4.52 -13.86
N ASN A 409 14.12 -5.78 -14.05
CA ASN A 409 14.44 -6.32 -15.37
C ASN A 409 13.27 -6.21 -16.36
N ILE A 410 12.03 -6.51 -15.92
CA ILE A 410 10.84 -6.37 -16.76
C ILE A 410 10.60 -4.89 -17.11
N LEU A 411 10.76 -3.97 -16.15
CA LEU A 411 10.64 -2.54 -16.39
C LEU A 411 11.68 -2.02 -17.38
N GLU A 412 12.92 -2.50 -17.32
CA GLU A 412 13.97 -2.15 -18.28
C GLU A 412 13.60 -2.61 -19.69
N GLU A 413 13.10 -3.85 -19.84
CA GLU A 413 12.69 -4.37 -21.13
C GLU A 413 11.48 -3.61 -21.68
N LYS A 414 10.52 -3.19 -20.83
CA LYS A 414 9.43 -2.28 -21.24
C LYS A 414 9.96 -0.93 -21.70
N TRP A 415 10.94 -0.38 -20.98
CA TRP A 415 11.58 0.88 -21.34
C TRP A 415 12.29 0.80 -22.70
N LYS A 416 13.00 -0.31 -22.98
CA LYS A 416 13.62 -0.58 -24.28
C LYS A 416 12.57 -0.82 -25.38
N ALA A 417 11.50 -1.55 -25.09
CA ALA A 417 10.50 -1.97 -26.07
C ALA A 417 9.62 -0.82 -26.59
N TYR A 418 9.24 0.12 -25.74
CA TYR A 418 8.42 1.28 -26.13
C TYR A 418 8.69 2.56 -25.33
N GLY A 419 9.06 2.46 -24.05
CA GLY A 419 9.15 3.60 -23.14
C GLY A 419 10.08 4.71 -23.65
N ARG A 420 11.32 4.36 -24.00
CA ARG A 420 12.36 5.31 -24.42
C ARG A 420 11.97 6.12 -25.64
N LEU A 421 11.52 5.46 -26.70
CA LEU A 421 11.17 6.13 -27.96
C LEU A 421 9.94 7.03 -27.79
N ARG A 422 8.92 6.55 -27.07
CA ARG A 422 7.67 7.30 -26.87
C ARG A 422 7.86 8.49 -25.94
N TRP A 423 8.62 8.30 -24.86
CA TRP A 423 9.03 9.38 -23.96
C TRP A 423 9.83 10.46 -24.71
N PHE A 424 10.83 10.06 -25.50
CA PHE A 424 11.65 11.00 -26.27
C PHE A 424 10.82 11.76 -27.33
N ARG A 425 9.92 11.06 -28.05
CA ARG A 425 9.01 11.69 -29.01
C ARG A 425 8.06 12.68 -28.32
N SER A 426 7.57 12.34 -27.14
CA SER A 426 6.72 13.23 -26.33
C SER A 426 7.49 14.48 -25.87
N LEU A 427 8.72 14.31 -25.40
CA LEU A 427 9.59 15.41 -25.00
C LEU A 427 9.86 16.35 -26.18
N LEU A 428 10.26 15.81 -27.34
CA LEU A 428 10.52 16.60 -28.54
C LEU A 428 9.27 17.36 -28.99
N SER A 429 8.11 16.70 -29.02
CA SER A 429 6.83 17.33 -29.36
C SER A 429 6.47 18.45 -28.38
N PHE A 430 6.75 18.26 -27.09
CA PHE A 430 6.50 19.29 -26.08
C PHE A 430 7.47 20.47 -26.22
N CYS A 431 8.75 20.24 -26.50
CA CYS A 431 9.71 21.32 -26.76
C CYS A 431 9.29 22.17 -27.97
N VAL A 432 8.82 21.55 -29.06
CA VAL A 432 8.31 22.29 -30.23
C VAL A 432 7.06 23.09 -29.87
N TYR A 433 6.09 22.47 -29.17
CA TYR A 433 4.92 23.19 -28.66
C TYR A 433 5.33 24.37 -27.77
N TYR A 434 6.27 24.18 -26.87
CA TYR A 434 6.74 25.19 -25.95
C TYR A 434 7.39 26.37 -26.66
N VAL A 435 8.20 26.14 -27.71
CA VAL A 435 8.79 27.22 -28.53
C VAL A 435 7.71 28.03 -29.26
N ILE A 436 6.68 27.37 -29.81
CA ILE A 436 5.57 28.06 -30.48
C ILE A 436 4.74 28.84 -29.45
N PHE A 437 4.50 28.24 -28.29
CA PHE A 437 3.79 28.85 -27.17
C PHE A 437 4.54 30.08 -26.64
N THR A 438 5.84 30.00 -26.39
CA THR A 438 6.64 31.16 -25.94
C THR A 438 6.66 32.26 -27.00
N ALA A 439 6.77 31.93 -28.28
CA ALA A 439 6.67 32.92 -29.36
C ALA A 439 5.30 33.63 -29.36
N ALA A 440 4.19 32.92 -29.14
CA ALA A 440 2.86 33.52 -29.10
C ALA A 440 2.70 34.58 -27.99
N TYR A 441 3.25 34.34 -26.79
CA TYR A 441 3.14 35.28 -25.67
C TYR A 441 4.23 36.37 -25.68
N MET A 442 5.46 36.07 -26.11
CA MET A 442 6.55 37.05 -26.15
C MET A 442 6.43 38.05 -27.30
N LEU A 443 5.70 37.73 -28.37
CA LEU A 443 5.42 38.64 -29.48
C LEU A 443 4.20 39.55 -29.23
N ARG A 444 3.68 39.62 -28.00
CA ARG A 444 2.61 40.56 -27.64
C ARG A 444 3.13 42.01 -27.70
N PRO A 445 2.41 42.95 -28.35
CA PRO A 445 2.88 44.32 -28.55
C PRO A 445 2.83 45.12 -27.24
N PHE A 446 4.00 45.42 -26.66
CA PHE A 446 4.12 46.23 -25.43
C PHE A 446 3.82 47.72 -25.67
N SER A 447 4.11 48.24 -26.87
CA SER A 447 3.95 49.66 -27.21
C SER A 447 2.49 50.16 -27.17
N ALA A 448 1.51 49.26 -27.28
CA ALA A 448 0.09 49.60 -27.32
C ALA A 448 -0.53 49.74 -25.92
N THR A 449 -0.05 48.95 -24.96
CA THR A 449 -0.46 49.09 -23.55
C THR A 449 0.03 50.41 -22.95
N THR A 450 1.22 50.85 -23.33
CA THR A 450 1.72 52.17 -22.97
C THR A 450 0.92 53.27 -23.67
N GLU A 451 0.60 53.14 -24.97
CA GLU A 451 -0.25 54.09 -25.71
C GLU A 451 -1.63 54.28 -25.07
N GLN A 452 -2.25 53.21 -24.53
CA GLN A 452 -3.51 53.28 -23.78
C GLN A 452 -3.41 54.07 -22.46
N ILE A 453 -2.26 53.96 -21.76
CA ILE A 453 -2.03 54.61 -20.46
C ILE A 453 -1.59 56.07 -20.64
N THR A 454 -0.71 56.35 -21.62
CA THR A 454 -0.11 57.67 -21.83
C THR A 454 -0.91 58.56 -22.77
N GLY A 455 -1.94 58.03 -23.44
CA GLY A 455 -2.74 58.81 -24.39
C GLY A 455 -1.90 59.39 -25.54
N GLY A 456 -0.83 58.69 -25.94
CA GLY A 456 0.09 59.12 -26.98
C GLY A 456 1.10 58.02 -27.35
N LEU A 457 1.59 58.05 -28.59
CA LEU A 457 2.64 57.15 -29.06
C LEU A 457 3.98 57.49 -28.37
N ILE A 458 4.70 56.48 -27.90
CA ILE A 458 6.07 56.61 -27.40
C ILE A 458 7.00 56.05 -28.48
N HIS A 459 7.99 56.82 -28.92
CA HIS A 459 9.00 56.35 -29.86
C HIS A 459 9.93 55.31 -29.20
N SER A 460 10.66 54.53 -30.01
CA SER A 460 11.57 53.48 -29.52
C SER A 460 12.72 53.97 -28.63
N ASP A 461 12.92 55.28 -28.55
CA ASP A 461 13.88 55.98 -27.70
C ASP A 461 13.30 56.39 -26.32
N GLY A 462 12.04 56.03 -26.03
CA GLY A 462 11.35 56.36 -24.79
C GLY A 462 10.78 57.79 -24.74
N SER A 463 10.86 58.54 -25.85
CA SER A 463 10.26 59.87 -25.92
C SER A 463 8.76 59.78 -26.19
N LEU A 464 7.97 60.49 -25.37
CA LEU A 464 6.55 60.68 -25.64
C LEU A 464 6.43 61.58 -26.87
N ALA A 465 5.81 61.10 -27.95
CA ALA A 465 5.43 61.95 -29.05
C ALA A 465 4.36 62.91 -28.52
N ASN A 466 4.77 64.09 -28.08
CA ASN A 466 3.86 65.18 -27.79
C ASN A 466 3.14 65.51 -29.11
N THR A 467 1.91 65.05 -29.27
CA THR A 467 0.96 65.72 -30.15
C THR A 467 0.69 67.09 -29.56
N THR A 468 1.57 68.03 -29.87
CA THR A 468 1.38 69.46 -29.65
C THR A 468 0.21 69.92 -30.50
N THR A 469 -0.99 69.80 -29.94
CA THR A 469 -2.12 70.73 -30.04
C THR A 469 -3.26 70.16 -29.21
N GLY A 470 -3.65 70.87 -28.14
CA GLY A 470 -4.77 70.52 -27.27
C GLY A 470 -6.13 70.64 -27.95
N LEU A 471 -6.41 69.78 -28.94
CA LEU A 471 -7.68 69.75 -29.66
C LEU A 471 -8.15 68.37 -30.12
N PHE A 472 -7.40 67.30 -29.83
CA PHE A 472 -7.86 65.92 -30.05
C PHE A 472 -8.15 65.25 -28.70
N GLU A 473 -9.41 65.32 -28.30
CA GLU A 473 -9.99 64.45 -27.29
C GLU A 473 -9.90 63.02 -27.83
N TRP A 474 -9.19 62.11 -27.14
CA TRP A 474 -9.17 60.69 -27.50
C TRP A 474 -10.61 60.20 -27.64
N THR A 475 -11.02 59.90 -28.86
CA THR A 475 -12.41 59.52 -29.11
C THR A 475 -12.68 58.16 -28.44
N LYS A 476 -13.95 57.88 -28.10
CA LYS A 476 -14.34 56.58 -27.52
C LYS A 476 -13.82 55.41 -28.39
N THR A 477 -13.85 55.59 -29.70
CA THR A 477 -13.27 54.69 -30.70
C THR A 477 -11.77 54.46 -30.57
N ASP A 478 -10.96 55.47 -30.24
CA ASP A 478 -9.51 55.32 -30.06
C ASP A 478 -9.18 54.55 -28.77
N ARG A 479 -9.95 54.78 -27.71
CA ARG A 479 -9.86 54.00 -26.46
C ARG A 479 -10.31 52.56 -26.64
N ASP A 480 -11.44 52.33 -27.33
CA ASP A 480 -11.95 50.98 -27.61
C ASP A 480 -10.97 50.20 -28.51
N ASN A 481 -10.31 50.88 -29.47
CA ASN A 481 -9.27 50.30 -30.31
C ASN A 481 -7.97 49.98 -29.54
N ALA A 482 -7.59 50.83 -28.57
CA ALA A 482 -6.46 50.58 -27.68
C ALA A 482 -6.75 49.42 -26.70
N GLN A 483 -7.98 49.31 -26.19
CA GLN A 483 -8.41 48.20 -25.33
C GLN A 483 -8.39 46.84 -26.05
N CYS A 484 -8.79 46.82 -27.33
CA CYS A 484 -8.83 45.62 -28.17
C CYS A 484 -7.59 45.43 -29.06
N HIS A 485 -6.46 46.08 -28.76
CA HIS A 485 -5.26 46.05 -29.59
C HIS A 485 -4.71 44.63 -29.84
N LEU A 486 -4.97 43.68 -28.93
CA LEU A 486 -4.59 42.27 -29.07
C LEU A 486 -5.25 41.58 -30.27
N GLN A 487 -6.36 42.10 -30.79
CA GLN A 487 -7.04 41.60 -32.00
C GLN A 487 -6.49 42.21 -33.30
N GLN A 488 -5.72 43.30 -33.21
CA GLN A 488 -5.24 44.06 -34.37
C GLN A 488 -3.90 43.51 -34.89
N TYR A 489 -3.92 42.32 -35.49
CA TYR A 489 -2.70 41.67 -36.01
C TYR A 489 -2.07 42.40 -37.20
N TRP A 490 -2.87 43.16 -37.96
CA TRP A 490 -2.42 43.85 -39.19
C TRP A 490 -1.72 45.19 -38.93
N ARG A 491 -1.82 45.75 -37.71
CA ARG A 491 -1.26 47.07 -37.36
C ARG A 491 0.24 47.03 -37.13
N TRP A 492 0.82 45.85 -36.90
CA TRP A 492 2.20 45.66 -36.47
C TRP A 492 3.04 44.98 -37.56
N ASP A 493 4.36 45.15 -37.47
CA ASP A 493 5.31 44.59 -38.42
C ASP A 493 5.14 43.06 -38.58
N TRP A 494 5.45 42.57 -39.78
CA TRP A 494 5.27 41.17 -40.15
C TRP A 494 5.75 40.12 -39.12
N PRO A 495 6.96 40.24 -38.51
CA PRO A 495 7.41 39.30 -37.49
C PRO A 495 6.66 39.39 -36.14
N GLN A 496 5.99 40.50 -35.84
CA GLN A 496 5.24 40.67 -34.58
C GLN A 496 3.76 40.35 -34.73
N GLY A 497 3.13 40.80 -35.82
CA GLY A 497 1.69 40.61 -36.05
C GLY A 497 1.33 39.24 -36.62
N TRP A 498 1.82 38.94 -37.83
CA TRP A 498 1.43 37.74 -38.58
C TRP A 498 2.00 36.45 -38.00
N LEU A 499 3.25 36.47 -37.54
CA LEU A 499 3.87 35.33 -36.88
C LEU A 499 3.13 34.97 -35.58
N ARG A 500 2.76 35.97 -34.78
CA ARG A 500 1.98 35.78 -33.55
C ARG A 500 0.63 35.14 -33.84
N LEU A 501 -0.12 35.66 -34.83
CA LEU A 501 -1.41 35.07 -35.23
C LEU A 501 -1.25 33.60 -35.61
N GLY A 502 -0.22 33.27 -36.40
CA GLY A 502 0.11 31.90 -36.77
C GLY A 502 0.39 31.02 -35.55
N CYS A 503 1.22 31.49 -34.62
CA CYS A 503 1.53 30.77 -33.39
C CYS A 503 0.30 30.56 -32.48
N GLU A 504 -0.54 31.58 -32.28
CA GLU A 504 -1.75 31.50 -31.46
C GLU A 504 -2.75 30.48 -32.03
N VAL A 505 -2.99 30.51 -33.36
CA VAL A 505 -3.86 29.54 -34.04
C VAL A 505 -3.32 28.13 -33.89
N VAL A 506 -2.01 27.93 -34.08
CA VAL A 506 -1.38 26.61 -33.92
C VAL A 506 -1.50 26.11 -32.48
N VAL A 507 -1.27 26.97 -31.47
CA VAL A 507 -1.42 26.61 -30.05
C VAL A 507 -2.85 26.16 -29.76
N ILE A 508 -3.86 26.92 -30.20
CA ILE A 508 -5.27 26.57 -29.98
C ILE A 508 -5.61 25.23 -30.64
N ILE A 509 -5.20 25.01 -31.89
CA ILE A 509 -5.43 23.75 -32.60
C ILE A 509 -4.78 22.58 -31.84
N LEU A 510 -3.52 22.72 -31.42
CA LEU A 510 -2.81 21.68 -30.68
C LEU A 510 -3.47 21.37 -29.34
N VAL A 511 -3.95 22.39 -28.61
CA VAL A 511 -4.68 22.22 -27.35
C VAL A 511 -6.00 21.47 -27.57
N ILE A 512 -6.78 21.84 -28.59
CA ILE A 512 -8.05 21.15 -28.91
C ILE A 512 -7.79 19.69 -29.28
N VAL A 513 -6.81 19.43 -30.16
CA VAL A 513 -6.43 18.06 -30.55
C VAL A 513 -6.00 17.25 -29.34
N GLN A 514 -5.23 17.84 -28.42
CA GLN A 514 -4.80 17.16 -27.20
C GLN A 514 -5.97 16.85 -26.24
N ILE A 515 -6.92 17.77 -26.08
CA ILE A 515 -8.13 17.53 -25.27
C ILE A 515 -8.95 16.39 -25.86
N LEU A 516 -9.12 16.34 -27.19
CA LEU A 516 -9.83 15.24 -27.86
C LEU A 516 -9.15 13.89 -27.63
N MET A 517 -7.81 13.84 -27.69
CA MET A 517 -7.05 12.64 -27.35
C MET A 517 -7.22 12.24 -25.89
N ASP A 518 -7.17 13.18 -24.96
CA ASP A 518 -7.37 12.91 -23.53
C ASP A 518 -8.79 12.39 -23.25
N VAL A 519 -9.82 12.96 -23.88
CA VAL A 519 -11.22 12.48 -23.76
C VAL A 519 -11.34 11.04 -24.25
N ARG A 520 -10.71 10.72 -25.38
CA ARG A 520 -10.67 9.34 -25.91
C ARG A 520 -9.96 8.39 -24.94
N ASP A 521 -8.92 8.83 -24.24
CA ASP A 521 -8.22 8.04 -23.24
C ASP A 521 -9.04 7.86 -21.97
N ILE A 522 -9.74 8.90 -21.50
CA ILE A 522 -10.66 8.84 -20.36
C ILE A 522 -11.79 7.83 -20.61
N LEU A 523 -12.33 7.78 -21.84
CA LEU A 523 -13.36 6.82 -22.22
C LEU A 523 -12.83 5.37 -22.25
N ARG A 524 -11.57 5.17 -22.66
CA ARG A 524 -10.96 3.84 -22.74
C ARG A 524 -10.51 3.29 -21.38
N ILE A 525 -9.97 4.14 -20.52
CA ILE A 525 -9.37 3.76 -19.24
C ILE A 525 -10.40 3.80 -18.10
N GLY A 526 -11.43 4.65 -18.22
CA GLY A 526 -12.39 4.95 -17.17
C GLY A 526 -11.99 6.20 -16.36
N LYS A 527 -12.99 7.02 -16.00
CA LYS A 527 -12.80 8.33 -15.35
C LYS A 527 -12.05 8.26 -14.02
N ALA A 528 -12.46 7.34 -13.14
CA ALA A 528 -11.89 7.19 -11.80
C ALA A 528 -10.40 6.80 -11.87
N LYS A 529 -10.07 5.87 -12.76
CA LYS A 529 -8.70 5.38 -12.95
C LYS A 529 -7.80 6.44 -13.56
N TRP A 530 -8.27 7.15 -14.59
CA TRP A 530 -7.51 8.24 -15.20
C TRP A 530 -7.16 9.33 -14.18
N PHE A 531 -8.12 9.73 -13.35
CA PHE A 531 -7.87 10.74 -12.31
C PHE A 531 -6.91 10.25 -11.21
N SER A 532 -7.05 8.99 -10.80
CA SER A 532 -6.13 8.36 -9.83
C SER A 532 -4.67 8.39 -10.31
N VAL A 533 -4.44 8.04 -11.58
CA VAL A 533 -3.11 8.08 -12.20
C VAL A 533 -2.60 9.52 -12.34
N MET A 534 -3.44 10.45 -12.76
CA MET A 534 -3.06 11.87 -12.91
C MET A 534 -2.69 12.53 -11.58
N LYS A 535 -3.31 12.12 -10.46
CA LYS A 535 -2.97 12.61 -9.12
C LYS A 535 -1.53 12.27 -8.72
N ALA A 536 -0.96 11.18 -9.24
CA ALA A 536 0.46 10.84 -9.01
C ALA A 536 1.43 11.80 -9.72
N PHE A 537 0.95 12.61 -10.67
CA PHE A 537 1.75 13.52 -11.50
C PHE A 537 1.21 14.96 -11.45
N PRO A 538 1.48 15.72 -10.38
CA PRO A 538 0.93 17.06 -10.20
C PRO A 538 1.33 18.04 -11.32
N ALA A 539 2.59 18.02 -11.79
CA ALA A 539 3.02 18.89 -12.89
C ALA A 539 2.26 18.64 -14.21
N LYS A 540 1.87 17.39 -14.49
CA LYS A 540 1.06 17.09 -15.67
C LYS A 540 -0.39 17.53 -15.48
N LEU A 541 -0.93 17.44 -14.26
CA LEU A 541 -2.25 17.96 -13.94
C LEU A 541 -2.32 19.49 -14.14
N LEU A 542 -1.31 20.22 -13.65
CA LEU A 542 -1.17 21.67 -13.85
C LEU A 542 -1.08 22.04 -15.33
N TYR A 543 -0.33 21.26 -16.11
CA TYR A 543 -0.29 21.42 -17.57
C TYR A 543 -1.66 21.23 -18.23
N LYS A 544 -2.45 20.23 -17.83
CA LYS A 544 -3.82 20.06 -18.34
C LYS A 544 -4.75 21.19 -17.90
N ALA A 545 -4.56 21.74 -16.70
CA ALA A 545 -5.31 22.92 -16.27
C ALA A 545 -5.00 24.15 -17.15
N SER A 546 -3.75 24.30 -17.61
CA SER A 546 -3.36 25.40 -18.52
C SER A 546 -4.15 25.38 -19.84
N PHE A 547 -4.57 24.22 -20.33
CA PHE A 547 -5.38 24.11 -21.55
C PHE A 547 -6.75 24.77 -21.41
N VAL A 548 -7.37 24.63 -20.23
CA VAL A 548 -8.64 25.28 -19.93
C VAL A 548 -8.47 26.80 -19.87
N ILE A 549 -7.35 27.26 -19.31
CA ILE A 549 -7.01 28.69 -19.25
C ILE A 549 -6.79 29.25 -20.66
N VAL A 550 -6.00 28.58 -21.51
CA VAL A 550 -5.76 29.00 -22.90
C VAL A 550 -7.08 29.04 -23.70
N LEU A 551 -7.99 28.09 -23.50
CA LEU A 551 -9.31 28.15 -24.15
C LEU A 551 -10.20 29.26 -23.59
N LEU A 552 -10.04 29.63 -22.32
CA LEU A 552 -10.75 30.75 -21.69
C LEU A 552 -10.22 32.11 -22.14
N GLU A 553 -8.94 32.22 -22.56
CA GLU A 553 -8.39 33.45 -23.12
C GLU A 553 -9.13 33.89 -24.39
N VAL A 554 -9.56 32.95 -25.24
CA VAL A 554 -10.25 33.26 -26.51
C VAL A 554 -11.55 34.06 -26.30
N PRO A 555 -12.54 33.61 -25.51
CA PRO A 555 -13.76 34.40 -25.27
C PRO A 555 -13.50 35.69 -24.50
N VAL A 556 -12.53 35.72 -23.58
CA VAL A 556 -12.12 36.94 -22.87
C VAL A 556 -11.59 37.98 -23.87
N ARG A 557 -10.76 37.54 -24.82
CA ARG A 557 -10.21 38.40 -25.89
C ARG A 557 -11.28 38.91 -26.84
N VAL A 558 -12.29 38.10 -27.18
CA VAL A 558 -13.43 38.54 -28.01
C VAL A 558 -14.29 39.59 -27.28
N SER A 559 -14.36 39.50 -25.95
CA SER A 559 -15.19 40.37 -25.10
C SER A 559 -14.53 41.71 -24.74
N CYS A 560 -13.40 42.06 -25.38
CA CYS A 560 -12.59 43.23 -25.02
C CYS A 560 -13.36 44.57 -25.11
N HIS A 561 -14.39 44.67 -25.96
CA HIS A 561 -15.20 45.89 -26.12
C HIS A 561 -16.17 46.18 -24.96
N LEU A 562 -16.38 45.24 -24.03
CA LEU A 562 -17.36 45.40 -22.95
C LEU A 562 -16.83 46.26 -21.80
N HIS A 563 -15.58 46.05 -21.40
CA HIS A 563 -14.95 46.76 -20.29
C HIS A 563 -13.42 46.55 -20.28
N GLU A 564 -12.68 47.56 -19.82
CA GLU A 564 -11.21 47.52 -19.63
C GLU A 564 -10.71 46.37 -18.73
N VAL A 565 -11.57 45.81 -17.88
CA VAL A 565 -11.24 44.71 -16.97
C VAL A 565 -10.91 43.44 -17.75
N PHE A 566 -11.49 43.23 -18.94
CA PHE A 566 -11.22 42.04 -19.75
C PHE A 566 -9.77 41.99 -20.27
N LEU A 567 -9.13 43.14 -20.51
CA LEU A 567 -7.71 43.20 -20.89
C LEU A 567 -6.81 42.78 -19.71
N VAL A 568 -7.12 43.28 -18.51
CA VAL A 568 -6.42 42.88 -17.28
C VAL A 568 -6.61 41.38 -17.03
N MET A 569 -7.83 40.86 -17.20
CA MET A 569 -8.10 39.43 -17.07
C MET A 569 -7.34 38.59 -18.10
N ASP A 570 -7.25 38.99 -19.38
CA ASP A 570 -6.45 38.27 -20.39
C ASP A 570 -4.97 38.21 -19.97
N ASN A 571 -4.40 39.33 -19.51
CA ASN A 571 -3.00 39.37 -19.05
C ASN A 571 -2.75 38.50 -17.81
N VAL A 572 -3.69 38.46 -16.86
CA VAL A 572 -3.61 37.58 -15.68
C VAL A 572 -3.72 36.11 -16.08
N LEU A 573 -4.67 35.76 -16.96
CA LEU A 573 -4.82 34.40 -17.48
C LEU A 573 -3.56 33.96 -18.26
N ALA A 574 -3.01 34.85 -19.09
CA ALA A 574 -1.79 34.63 -19.84
C ALA A 574 -0.59 34.36 -18.91
N ALA A 575 -0.40 35.19 -17.88
CA ALA A 575 0.68 35.00 -16.91
C ALA A 575 0.56 33.65 -16.20
N MET A 576 -0.65 33.26 -15.79
CA MET A 576 -0.90 31.95 -15.19
C MET A 576 -0.64 30.80 -16.17
N ALA A 577 -1.09 30.92 -17.43
CA ALA A 577 -0.87 29.89 -18.45
C ALA A 577 0.61 29.64 -18.72
N VAL A 578 1.43 30.70 -18.80
CA VAL A 578 2.88 30.60 -19.00
C VAL A 578 3.57 29.89 -17.83
N ILE A 579 3.22 30.24 -16.58
CA ILE A 579 3.82 29.57 -15.41
C ILE A 579 3.41 28.09 -15.36
N LEU A 580 2.13 27.77 -15.58
CA LEU A 580 1.67 26.38 -15.49
C LEU A 580 2.23 25.49 -16.61
N THR A 581 2.46 26.04 -17.81
CA THR A 581 3.06 25.29 -18.92
C THR A 581 4.55 25.01 -18.71
N THR A 582 5.31 25.97 -18.18
CA THR A 582 6.75 25.80 -17.90
C THR A 582 7.02 24.71 -16.86
N VAL A 583 6.18 24.62 -15.83
CA VAL A 583 6.26 23.59 -14.78
C VAL A 583 6.17 22.16 -15.35
N HIS A 584 5.61 21.97 -16.55
CA HIS A 584 5.52 20.66 -17.18
C HIS A 584 6.90 20.03 -17.50
N PHE A 585 7.97 20.81 -17.65
CA PHE A 585 9.32 20.25 -17.83
C PHE A 585 9.76 19.36 -16.67
N LEU A 586 9.30 19.65 -15.44
CA LEU A 586 9.60 18.83 -14.27
C LEU A 586 9.09 17.39 -14.40
N TYR A 587 8.00 17.17 -15.15
CA TYR A 587 7.50 15.82 -15.44
C TYR A 587 8.52 15.00 -16.25
N TYR A 588 9.18 15.61 -17.23
CA TYR A 588 10.18 14.91 -18.04
C TYR A 588 11.49 14.70 -17.26
N CYS A 589 11.91 15.67 -16.46
CA CYS A 589 13.10 15.55 -15.60
C CYS A 589 13.02 14.36 -14.62
N ARG A 590 11.80 13.98 -14.22
CA ARG A 590 11.55 12.84 -13.32
C ARG A 590 12.04 11.49 -13.86
N ALA A 591 12.00 11.30 -15.18
CA ALA A 591 12.40 10.03 -15.79
C ALA A 591 13.93 9.85 -15.91
N ILE A 592 14.70 10.93 -15.69
CA ILE A 592 16.15 10.94 -15.84
C ILE A 592 16.78 10.46 -14.53
N PRO A 593 17.70 9.48 -14.54
CA PRO A 593 18.28 8.89 -13.32
C PRO A 593 19.02 9.90 -12.45
N PHE A 594 19.75 10.83 -13.08
CA PHE A 594 20.50 11.84 -12.35
C PHE A 594 19.62 12.96 -11.79
N VAL A 595 18.60 13.41 -12.53
CA VAL A 595 17.80 14.60 -12.19
C VAL A 595 16.54 14.24 -11.38
N GLY A 596 15.97 13.05 -11.59
CA GLY A 596 14.70 12.63 -11.01
C GLY A 596 14.63 12.66 -9.48
N PRO A 597 15.64 12.15 -8.74
CA PRO A 597 15.66 12.25 -7.28
C PRO A 597 15.54 13.69 -6.77
N PHE A 598 16.23 14.65 -7.41
CA PHE A 598 16.14 16.07 -7.04
C PHE A 598 14.74 16.64 -7.23
N VAL A 599 14.04 16.25 -8.30
CA VAL A 599 12.65 16.65 -8.53
C VAL A 599 11.73 16.12 -7.43
N LEU A 600 11.94 14.88 -6.96
CA LEU A 600 11.20 14.33 -5.83
C LEU A 600 11.45 15.14 -4.55
N MET A 601 12.71 15.47 -4.26
CA MET A 601 13.07 16.27 -3.09
C MET A 601 12.39 17.64 -3.11
N VAL A 602 12.38 18.31 -4.27
CA VAL A 602 11.68 19.60 -4.42
C VAL A 602 10.19 19.45 -4.08
N TYR A 603 9.53 18.39 -4.56
CA TYR A 603 8.11 18.17 -4.25
C TYR A 603 7.84 17.88 -2.77
N THR A 604 8.67 17.06 -2.11
CA THR A 604 8.47 16.71 -0.70
C THR A 604 8.70 17.92 0.21
N ILE A 605 9.71 18.74 -0.10
CA ILE A 605 10.00 20.02 0.58
C ILE A 605 8.80 20.98 0.43
N ILE A 606 8.29 21.15 -0.80
CA ILE A 606 7.15 22.05 -1.05
C ILE A 606 5.89 21.57 -0.32
N ALA A 607 5.57 20.28 -0.38
CA ALA A 607 4.31 19.78 0.14
C ALA A 607 4.26 19.73 1.67
N THR A 608 5.36 19.36 2.33
CA THR A 608 5.36 19.07 3.77
C THR A 608 5.98 20.17 4.60
N ASP A 609 7.09 20.73 4.13
CA ASP A 609 7.94 21.60 4.97
C ASP A 609 7.59 23.08 4.74
N LEU A 610 7.41 23.50 3.49
CA LEU A 610 6.93 24.85 3.18
C LEU A 610 5.50 25.11 3.67
N THR A 611 4.61 24.12 3.65
CA THR A 611 3.22 24.32 4.10
C THR A 611 3.13 24.55 5.61
N ARG A 612 3.88 23.78 6.41
CA ARG A 612 3.98 23.97 7.87
C ARG A 612 4.62 25.31 8.21
N PHE A 613 5.70 25.66 7.51
CA PHE A 613 6.34 26.96 7.63
C PHE A 613 5.36 28.08 7.30
N PHE A 614 4.69 28.02 6.15
CA PHE A 614 3.76 29.05 5.70
C PHE A 614 2.62 29.25 6.69
N LEU A 615 2.13 28.20 7.36
CA LEU A 615 1.11 28.33 8.41
C LEU A 615 1.63 29.12 9.63
N ILE A 616 2.81 28.79 10.14
CA ILE A 616 3.41 29.49 11.29
C ILE A 616 3.76 30.93 10.90
N TYR A 617 4.38 31.09 9.73
CA TYR A 617 4.78 32.37 9.18
C TYR A 617 3.58 33.28 8.91
N SER A 618 2.45 32.75 8.43
CA SER A 618 1.22 33.53 8.19
C SER A 618 0.67 34.17 9.46
N ILE A 619 0.82 33.53 10.63
CA ILE A 619 0.39 34.11 11.92
C ILE A 619 1.18 35.38 12.21
N PHE A 620 2.50 35.32 12.07
CA PHE A 620 3.37 36.48 12.25
C PHE A 620 3.13 37.56 11.19
N LEU A 621 3.03 37.16 9.91
CA LEU A 621 2.77 38.07 8.81
C LEU A 621 1.49 38.89 9.03
N VAL A 622 0.39 38.22 9.40
CA VAL A 622 -0.89 38.90 9.69
C VAL A 622 -0.75 39.85 10.88
N GLY A 623 -0.11 39.43 11.97
CA GLY A 623 0.07 40.28 13.16
C GLY A 623 0.90 41.54 12.88
N PHE A 624 2.04 41.40 12.20
CA PHE A 624 2.92 42.54 11.90
C PHE A 624 2.34 43.44 10.80
N SER A 625 1.67 42.88 9.78
CA SER A 625 1.02 43.69 8.73
C SER A 625 -0.05 44.63 9.30
N GLN A 626 -0.81 44.21 10.32
CA GLN A 626 -1.76 45.08 11.01
C GLN A 626 -1.06 46.22 11.76
N SER A 627 0.06 45.93 12.41
CA SER A 627 0.87 46.96 13.09
C SER A 627 1.40 48.00 12.11
N PHE A 628 2.00 47.55 10.99
CA PHE A 628 2.50 48.46 9.96
C PHE A 628 1.39 49.29 9.32
N TYR A 629 0.21 48.71 9.05
CA TYR A 629 -0.93 49.46 8.52
C TYR A 629 -1.35 50.62 9.46
N LEU A 630 -1.39 50.38 10.78
CA LEU A 630 -1.72 51.44 11.74
C LEU A 630 -0.65 52.53 11.83
N ILE A 631 0.64 52.15 11.73
CA ILE A 631 1.76 53.09 11.76
C ILE A 631 1.73 53.99 10.51
N PHE A 632 1.61 53.40 9.31
CA PHE A 632 1.60 54.13 8.05
C PHE A 632 0.37 55.05 7.93
N THR A 633 -0.82 54.60 8.33
CA THR A 633 -2.02 55.47 8.36
C THR A 633 -1.91 56.59 9.40
N ALA A 634 -1.20 56.38 10.51
CA ALA A 634 -0.93 57.45 11.48
C ALA A 634 0.07 58.48 10.93
N CYS A 635 1.10 58.03 10.22
CA CYS A 635 2.07 58.89 9.53
C CYS A 635 1.42 59.69 8.40
N GLU A 636 0.52 59.07 7.63
CA GLU A 636 -0.26 59.74 6.58
C GLU A 636 -1.12 60.87 7.15
N ARG A 637 -1.79 60.64 8.29
CA ARG A 637 -2.57 61.69 8.97
C ARG A 637 -1.69 62.85 9.42
N ALA A 638 -0.50 62.56 9.94
CA ALA A 638 0.44 63.59 10.39
C ALA A 638 0.97 64.42 9.21
N SER A 639 1.35 63.75 8.11
CA SER A 639 1.78 64.39 6.86
C SER A 639 0.70 65.30 6.29
N LYS A 640 -0.53 64.80 6.11
CA LYS A 640 -1.69 65.59 5.64
C LYS A 640 -2.01 66.78 6.54
N GLN A 641 -1.79 66.66 7.85
CA GLN A 641 -1.99 67.76 8.80
C GLN A 641 -0.94 68.86 8.66
N ILE A 642 0.28 68.52 8.24
CA ILE A 642 1.37 69.47 7.96
C ILE A 642 1.15 70.15 6.62
N GLU A 643 0.78 69.39 5.58
CA GLU A 643 0.39 69.93 4.27
C GLU A 643 -0.78 70.92 4.38
N ALA A 644 -1.80 70.59 5.18
CA ALA A 644 -2.94 71.48 5.44
C ALA A 644 -2.55 72.80 6.13
N LYS A 645 -1.39 72.85 6.79
CA LYS A 645 -0.81 74.07 7.40
C LYS A 645 0.21 74.78 6.49
N GLY A 646 0.39 74.31 5.25
CA GLY A 646 1.33 74.87 4.28
C GLY A 646 2.78 74.40 4.44
N GLY A 647 3.04 73.33 5.20
CA GLY A 647 4.35 72.67 5.28
C GLY A 647 4.55 71.64 4.17
N VAL A 648 5.81 71.29 3.88
CA VAL A 648 6.19 70.21 2.97
C VAL A 648 6.61 69.00 3.80
N SER A 649 6.00 67.85 3.55
CA SER A 649 6.37 66.55 4.14
C SER A 649 6.94 65.64 3.04
N ASP A 650 8.01 64.93 3.36
CA ASP A 650 8.67 63.96 2.46
C ASP A 650 8.06 62.55 2.58
N PHE A 651 6.98 62.39 3.35
CA PHE A 651 6.36 61.09 3.62
C PHE A 651 5.33 60.74 2.53
N GLU A 652 5.61 59.67 1.78
CA GLU A 652 4.65 59.06 0.85
C GLU A 652 4.05 57.79 1.48
N ASN A 653 2.71 57.67 1.48
CA ASN A 653 2.09 56.47 2.01
C ASN A 653 2.24 55.31 1.03
N VAL A 654 3.08 54.35 1.41
CA VAL A 654 3.34 53.15 0.64
C VAL A 654 2.32 52.04 0.94
N ILE A 655 1.56 52.14 2.04
CA ILE A 655 0.60 51.13 2.50
C ILE A 655 -0.78 51.76 2.62
N ASP A 656 -1.56 51.73 1.53
CA ASP A 656 -2.89 52.35 1.50
C ASP A 656 -3.99 51.38 1.90
N THR A 657 -3.85 50.09 1.57
CA THR A 657 -4.88 49.07 1.82
C THR A 657 -4.39 47.97 2.77
N PRO A 658 -5.30 47.31 3.51
CA PRO A 658 -4.91 46.22 4.43
C PRO A 658 -4.32 44.99 3.69
N LEU A 659 -4.74 44.74 2.44
CA LEU A 659 -4.17 43.66 1.62
C LEU A 659 -2.77 44.02 1.12
N GLU A 660 -2.55 45.28 0.76
CA GLU A 660 -1.23 45.79 0.39
C GLU A 660 -0.27 45.78 1.58
N ALA A 661 -0.75 46.07 2.79
CA ALA A 661 0.04 45.94 4.02
C ALA A 661 0.58 44.51 4.18
N LEU A 662 -0.27 43.51 3.94
CA LEU A 662 0.10 42.10 4.02
C LEU A 662 1.13 41.72 2.92
N LEU A 663 0.90 42.16 1.68
CA LEU A 663 1.80 41.89 0.55
C LEU A 663 3.16 42.57 0.71
N ARG A 664 3.20 43.83 1.12
CA ARG A 664 4.45 44.58 1.32
C ARG A 664 5.23 44.08 2.54
N THR A 665 4.54 43.66 3.60
CA THR A 665 5.17 42.98 4.74
C THR A 665 5.77 41.63 4.31
N PHE A 666 5.13 40.91 3.38
CA PHE A 666 5.69 39.69 2.80
C PHE A 666 6.95 39.97 1.98
N ILE A 667 6.89 40.96 1.08
CA ILE A 667 8.02 41.40 0.24
C ILE A 667 9.22 41.82 1.10
N MET A 668 8.97 42.50 2.23
CA MET A 668 9.99 42.87 3.20
C MET A 668 10.83 41.68 3.67
N THR A 669 10.22 40.50 3.86
CA THR A 669 10.94 39.29 4.29
C THR A 669 11.83 38.65 3.23
N ILE A 670 11.61 38.97 1.95
CA ILE A 670 12.42 38.48 0.83
C ILE A 670 13.70 39.33 0.68
N GLY A 671 13.72 40.54 1.24
CA GLY A 671 14.91 41.42 1.28
C GLY A 671 14.68 42.83 0.74
N GLU A 672 13.51 43.14 0.20
CA GLU A 672 13.17 44.49 -0.30
C GLU A 672 12.62 45.41 0.82
N PHE A 673 13.32 45.47 1.95
CA PHE A 673 12.90 46.24 3.12
C PHE A 673 13.31 47.73 3.07
N MET A 674 14.27 48.08 2.21
CA MET A 674 14.90 49.41 2.19
C MET A 674 13.89 50.53 1.90
N THR A 675 12.99 50.32 0.94
CA THR A 675 11.98 51.31 0.56
C THR A 675 11.00 51.55 1.71
N ILE A 676 10.50 50.48 2.34
CA ILE A 676 9.55 50.57 3.44
C ILE A 676 10.21 51.24 4.66
N TYR A 677 11.47 50.90 4.95
CA TYR A 677 12.20 51.52 6.05
C TYR A 677 12.44 53.02 5.82
N LYS A 678 12.81 53.41 4.59
CA LYS A 678 13.04 54.81 4.23
C LYS A 678 11.79 55.65 4.40
N GLU A 679 10.65 55.19 3.86
CA GLU A 679 9.37 55.91 3.99
C GLU A 679 8.81 55.88 5.41
N MET A 680 9.05 54.81 6.17
CA MET A 680 8.71 54.80 7.59
C MET A 680 9.58 55.77 8.41
N ALA A 681 10.85 55.95 8.03
CA ALA A 681 11.78 56.85 8.71
C ALA A 681 11.52 58.34 8.40
N SER A 682 10.94 58.65 7.23
CA SER A 682 10.48 60.01 6.85
C SER A 682 9.18 60.43 7.54
N CYS A 683 8.57 59.56 8.36
CA CYS A 683 7.36 59.89 9.11
C CYS A 683 7.55 61.07 10.08
N ASP A 684 6.70 62.09 9.93
CA ASP A 684 6.73 63.34 10.70
C ASP A 684 6.33 63.17 12.17
N ALA A 685 5.54 62.15 12.49
CA ALA A 685 5.11 61.88 13.86
C ALA A 685 6.22 61.15 14.65
N MET A 686 6.96 61.90 15.48
CA MET A 686 8.11 61.39 16.25
C MET A 686 7.83 60.10 17.03
N LEU A 687 6.67 60.00 17.69
CA LEU A 687 6.31 58.81 18.46
C LEU A 687 6.09 57.58 17.57
N MET A 688 5.42 57.77 16.42
CA MET A 688 5.13 56.69 15.47
C MET A 688 6.38 56.27 14.70
N ASN A 689 7.30 57.21 14.41
CA ASN A 689 8.60 56.92 13.81
C ASN A 689 9.43 55.99 14.73
N ILE A 690 9.45 56.24 16.04
CA ILE A 690 10.14 55.40 17.02
C ILE A 690 9.48 54.01 17.13
N ILE A 691 8.15 53.96 17.27
CA ILE A 691 7.40 52.70 17.34
C ILE A 691 7.57 51.88 16.06
N GLY A 692 7.59 52.55 14.90
CA GLY A 692 7.82 51.92 13.59
C GLY A 692 9.19 51.29 13.50
N LYS A 693 10.26 52.01 13.86
CA LYS A 693 11.63 51.49 13.89
C LYS A 693 11.79 50.28 14.82
N ILE A 694 11.16 50.31 16.00
CA ILE A 694 11.19 49.17 16.94
C ILE A 694 10.42 47.97 16.37
N THR A 695 9.22 48.20 15.84
CA THR A 695 8.39 47.14 15.24
C THR A 695 9.09 46.47 14.07
N PHE A 696 9.76 47.26 13.22
CA PHE A 696 10.58 46.80 12.11
C PHE A 696 11.77 45.96 12.59
N LEU A 697 12.52 46.43 13.58
CA LEU A 697 13.66 45.68 14.14
C LEU A 697 13.21 44.33 14.71
N ILE A 698 12.10 44.31 15.46
CA ILE A 698 11.54 43.09 16.03
C ILE A 698 11.14 42.12 14.93
N PHE A 699 10.43 42.60 13.91
CA PHE A 699 10.03 41.78 12.77
C PHE A 699 11.23 41.16 12.06
N GLU A 700 12.27 41.95 11.78
CA GLU A 700 13.45 41.48 11.05
C GLU A 700 14.22 40.41 11.83
N ILE A 701 14.34 40.57 13.16
CA ILE A 701 14.96 39.57 14.04
C ILE A 701 14.15 38.26 13.99
N PHE A 702 12.82 38.33 14.13
CA PHE A 702 11.97 37.14 14.10
C PHE A 702 12.03 36.42 12.75
N VAL A 703 11.95 37.17 11.65
CA VAL A 703 12.02 36.62 10.29
C VAL A 703 13.38 35.98 10.04
N SER A 704 14.48 36.66 10.38
CA SER A 704 15.85 36.14 10.21
C SER A 704 16.07 34.83 11.00
N ILE A 705 15.64 34.78 12.27
CA ILE A 705 15.75 33.57 13.10
C ILE A 705 14.93 32.43 12.52
N LEU A 706 13.69 32.73 12.10
CA LEU A 706 12.77 31.71 11.61
C LEU A 706 13.22 31.17 10.25
N GLN A 707 13.73 32.02 9.35
CA GLN A 707 14.31 31.62 8.07
C GLN A 707 15.58 30.77 8.25
N PHE A 708 16.48 31.14 9.17
CA PHE A 708 17.73 30.41 9.38
C PHE A 708 17.51 29.04 10.05
N ASN A 709 16.65 28.99 11.07
CA ASN A 709 16.29 27.72 11.73
C ASN A 709 15.57 26.76 10.77
N LEU A 710 14.74 27.30 9.86
CA LEU A 710 14.10 26.50 8.82
C LEU A 710 15.11 26.01 7.78
N LEU A 711 16.02 26.87 7.30
CA LEU A 711 17.03 26.50 6.31
C LEU A 711 17.90 25.33 6.82
N ILE A 712 18.32 25.39 8.08
CA ILE A 712 19.10 24.32 8.72
C ILE A 712 18.28 23.03 8.86
N ALA A 713 17.03 23.13 9.32
CA ALA A 713 16.14 21.97 9.46
C ALA A 713 15.83 21.31 8.10
N MET A 714 15.65 22.12 7.06
CA MET A 714 15.41 21.68 5.69
C MET A 714 16.65 21.01 5.12
N MET A 715 17.82 21.64 5.18
CA MET A 715 19.06 21.10 4.62
C MET A 715 19.50 19.80 5.30
N THR A 716 19.39 19.71 6.63
CA THR A 716 19.75 18.49 7.38
C THR A 716 18.86 17.31 6.97
N ARG A 717 17.54 17.53 6.84
CA ARG A 717 16.61 16.49 6.38
C ARG A 717 16.82 16.12 4.91
N THR A 718 17.17 17.09 4.06
CA THR A 718 17.48 16.79 2.65
C THR A 718 18.63 15.81 2.51
N TYR A 719 19.66 15.88 3.35
CA TYR A 719 20.80 14.97 3.27
C TYR A 719 20.43 13.51 3.57
N GLU A 720 19.67 13.25 4.63
CA GLU A 720 19.22 11.90 5.00
C GLU A 720 18.28 11.29 3.95
N THR A 721 17.43 12.12 3.34
CA THR A 721 16.49 11.65 2.30
C THR A 721 17.18 11.22 0.99
N ILE A 722 18.39 11.71 0.67
CA ILE A 722 19.06 11.41 -0.62
C ILE A 722 19.26 9.90 -0.82
N PHE A 723 19.61 9.15 0.24
CA PHE A 723 19.79 7.71 0.13
C PHE A 723 18.46 6.97 -0.16
N GLU A 724 17.38 7.37 0.51
CA GLU A 724 16.03 6.84 0.26
C GLU A 724 15.51 7.23 -1.15
N THR A 725 15.88 8.42 -1.63
CA THR A 725 15.40 8.94 -2.93
C THR A 725 15.87 8.13 -4.13
N LYS A 726 17.03 7.46 -4.06
CA LYS A 726 17.51 6.61 -5.17
C LYS A 726 16.58 5.43 -5.43
N LYS A 727 16.11 4.77 -4.37
CA LYS A 727 15.11 3.68 -4.48
C LYS A 727 13.74 4.24 -4.86
N GLU A 728 13.36 5.40 -4.35
CA GLU A 728 12.11 6.04 -4.74
C GLU A 728 12.08 6.48 -6.20
N TRP A 729 13.24 6.86 -6.76
CA TRP A 729 13.36 7.15 -8.19
C TRP A 729 13.02 5.94 -9.05
N ASN A 730 13.44 4.72 -8.67
CA ASN A 730 13.03 3.50 -9.38
C ASN A 730 11.50 3.36 -9.43
N ARG A 731 10.80 3.63 -8.32
CA ARG A 731 9.32 3.67 -8.30
C ARG A 731 8.78 4.77 -9.21
N GLN A 732 9.37 5.96 -9.21
CA GLN A 732 8.94 7.06 -10.08
C GLN A 732 9.10 6.72 -11.56
N TRP A 733 10.23 6.14 -11.94
CA TRP A 733 10.52 5.66 -13.28
C TRP A 733 9.53 4.57 -13.70
N ALA A 734 9.25 3.62 -12.81
CA ALA A 734 8.22 2.60 -13.02
C ALA A 734 6.82 3.23 -13.23
N GLN A 735 6.44 4.23 -12.42
CA GLN A 735 5.17 4.94 -12.60
C GLN A 735 5.09 5.63 -13.98
N VAL A 736 6.19 6.20 -14.47
CA VAL A 736 6.24 6.79 -15.83
C VAL A 736 6.05 5.70 -16.90
N ILE A 737 6.69 4.53 -16.75
CA ILE A 737 6.52 3.40 -17.69
C ILE A 737 5.08 2.93 -17.72
N LEU A 738 4.46 2.66 -16.57
CA LEU A 738 3.07 2.21 -16.48
C LEU A 738 2.10 3.26 -17.02
N MET A 739 2.41 4.54 -16.83
CA MET A 739 1.62 5.62 -17.40
C MET A 739 1.74 5.69 -18.94
N LEU A 740 2.93 5.49 -19.50
CA LEU A 740 3.11 5.38 -20.94
C LEU A 740 2.39 4.15 -21.50
N GLU A 741 2.34 3.06 -20.72
CA GLU A 741 1.62 1.84 -21.05
C GLU A 741 0.11 2.06 -21.17
N LEU A 742 -0.47 2.87 -20.27
CA LEU A 742 -1.89 3.25 -20.33
C LEU A 742 -2.25 4.02 -21.59
N SER A 743 -1.29 4.75 -22.18
CA SER A 743 -1.51 5.49 -23.43
C SER A 743 -1.48 4.62 -24.69
N LEU A 744 -1.08 3.34 -24.57
CA LEU A 744 -1.08 2.38 -25.67
C LEU A 744 -2.46 1.74 -25.85
N SER A 745 -2.81 1.47 -27.10
CA SER A 745 -3.97 0.62 -27.40
C SER A 745 -3.72 -0.84 -26.95
N PRO A 746 -4.76 -1.63 -26.65
CA PRO A 746 -4.60 -3.03 -26.24
C PRO A 746 -3.81 -3.87 -27.25
N GLN A 747 -3.99 -3.62 -28.55
CA GLN A 747 -3.27 -4.31 -29.62
C GLN A 747 -1.77 -3.96 -29.63
N GLU A 748 -1.44 -2.68 -29.48
CA GLU A 748 -0.04 -2.25 -29.38
C GLU A 748 0.63 -2.81 -28.12
N ARG A 749 -0.07 -2.82 -26.97
CA ARG A 749 0.42 -3.44 -25.73
C ARG A 749 0.76 -4.90 -25.94
N LEU A 750 -0.14 -5.64 -26.57
CA LEU A 750 0.11 -7.04 -26.91
C LEU A 750 1.35 -7.18 -27.80
N MET A 751 1.47 -6.39 -28.87
CA MET A 751 2.65 -6.41 -29.75
C MET A 751 3.95 -6.12 -29.00
N HIS A 752 3.96 -5.16 -28.07
CA HIS A 752 5.13 -4.86 -27.25
C HIS A 752 5.46 -5.98 -26.26
N LEU A 753 4.43 -6.59 -25.63
CA LEU A 753 4.59 -7.78 -24.79
C LEU A 753 5.29 -8.91 -25.55
N LEU A 754 4.99 -9.11 -26.83
CA LEU A 754 5.63 -10.17 -27.62
C LEU A 754 7.13 -9.96 -27.83
N LYS A 755 7.65 -8.73 -27.70
CA LYS A 755 9.07 -8.43 -27.94
C LYS A 755 9.97 -8.94 -26.82
N TYR A 756 9.50 -8.87 -25.58
CA TYR A 756 10.30 -9.28 -24.41
C TYR A 756 9.84 -10.60 -23.77
N SER A 757 8.72 -11.17 -24.22
CA SER A 757 8.22 -12.46 -23.72
C SER A 757 8.50 -13.62 -24.67
N ARG A 758 8.65 -14.83 -24.12
CA ARG A 758 8.79 -16.07 -24.90
C ARG A 758 7.71 -17.08 -24.49
N PRO A 759 7.15 -17.86 -25.42
CA PRO A 759 6.24 -18.94 -25.07
C PRO A 759 7.03 -20.07 -24.38
N THR A 760 6.50 -20.61 -23.30
CA THR A 760 7.12 -21.72 -22.54
C THR A 760 6.13 -22.87 -22.35
N GLY A 761 6.64 -24.10 -22.45
CA GLY A 761 5.83 -25.32 -22.35
C GLY A 761 5.04 -25.64 -23.62
N VAL A 762 4.07 -26.55 -23.50
CA VAL A 762 3.23 -27.03 -24.62
C VAL A 762 2.17 -25.98 -25.00
N ASN A 763 1.70 -25.21 -24.01
CA ASN A 763 0.67 -24.21 -24.22
C ASN A 763 1.27 -22.86 -24.63
N LYS A 764 1.31 -22.60 -25.94
CA LYS A 764 1.84 -21.34 -26.52
C LYS A 764 1.11 -20.06 -26.07
N ARG A 765 -0.01 -20.18 -25.36
CA ARG A 765 -0.76 -19.04 -24.82
C ARG A 765 -0.08 -18.45 -23.59
N ILE A 766 0.54 -19.28 -22.75
CA ILE A 766 1.24 -18.82 -21.55
C ILE A 766 2.62 -18.35 -21.97
N ARG A 767 2.93 -17.11 -21.61
CA ARG A 767 4.20 -16.48 -21.91
C ARG A 767 5.00 -16.27 -20.64
N SER A 768 6.30 -16.38 -20.81
CA SER A 768 7.25 -16.23 -19.71
C SER A 768 8.35 -15.25 -20.09
N TYR A 769 8.88 -14.60 -19.07
CA TYR A 769 10.08 -13.80 -19.16
C TYR A 769 11.29 -14.68 -18.83
N VAL A 770 12.30 -14.62 -19.69
CA VAL A 770 13.47 -15.48 -19.60
C VAL A 770 14.63 -14.68 -19.04
N VAL A 771 15.15 -15.10 -17.89
CA VAL A 771 16.26 -14.48 -17.19
C VAL A 771 17.46 -15.39 -17.26
N ASN A 772 18.59 -14.85 -17.73
CA ASN A 772 19.87 -15.53 -17.67
C ASN A 772 20.56 -15.16 -16.35
N LYS A 773 20.70 -16.13 -15.45
CA LYS A 773 21.47 -16.00 -14.21
C LYS A 773 22.87 -16.58 -14.42
N LYS A 774 23.90 -15.86 -13.97
CA LYS A 774 25.22 -16.47 -13.77
C LYS A 774 25.27 -16.98 -12.33
N VAL A 775 25.10 -18.28 -12.14
CA VAL A 775 25.33 -19.03 -10.90
C VAL A 775 26.81 -18.92 -10.53
N GLY A 776 27.18 -17.81 -9.90
CA GLY A 776 28.55 -17.49 -9.52
C GLY A 776 28.71 -16.11 -8.89
N LEU A 777 27.84 -15.14 -9.20
CA LEU A 777 27.78 -13.87 -8.48
C LEU A 777 26.88 -14.03 -7.25
N ALA A 778 27.50 -14.08 -6.06
CA ALA A 778 26.77 -13.72 -4.84
C ALA A 778 26.45 -12.22 -4.94
N GLU A 779 25.15 -11.90 -5.01
CA GLU A 779 24.66 -10.53 -5.05
C GLU A 779 25.19 -9.75 -3.83
N GLY A 780 25.93 -8.66 -4.06
CA GLY A 780 26.32 -7.70 -3.02
C GLY A 780 27.81 -7.62 -2.65
N LEU A 781 28.70 -8.38 -3.29
CA LEU A 781 30.15 -8.25 -3.10
C LEU A 781 30.71 -7.13 -3.99
N THR A 782 31.61 -6.32 -3.42
CA THR A 782 32.40 -5.33 -4.18
C THR A 782 33.33 -6.03 -5.19
N GLU A 783 33.74 -5.35 -6.27
CA GLU A 783 34.62 -5.94 -7.31
C GLU A 783 35.91 -6.53 -6.72
N GLU A 784 36.41 -5.97 -5.62
CA GLU A 784 37.58 -6.46 -4.89
C GLU A 784 37.33 -7.79 -4.17
N GLU A 785 36.19 -7.93 -3.50
CA GLU A 785 35.80 -9.17 -2.81
C GLU A 785 35.51 -10.30 -3.81
N GLU A 786 35.01 -9.97 -5.00
CA GLU A 786 34.82 -10.93 -6.09
C GLU A 786 36.16 -11.48 -6.61
N MET A 787 37.17 -10.61 -6.73
CA MET A 787 38.52 -11.02 -7.14
C MET A 787 39.15 -11.97 -6.11
N GLN A 788 39.03 -11.65 -4.81
CA GLN A 788 39.56 -12.47 -3.72
C GLN A 788 38.89 -13.86 -3.66
N LEU A 789 37.56 -13.92 -3.85
CA LEU A 789 36.83 -15.19 -3.84
C LEU A 789 37.23 -16.08 -5.04
N ARG A 790 37.47 -15.48 -6.21
CA ARG A 790 37.94 -16.20 -7.40
C ARG A 790 39.36 -16.74 -7.21
N GLU A 791 40.25 -15.96 -6.60
CA GLU A 791 41.59 -16.43 -6.25
C GLU A 791 41.55 -17.58 -5.25
N ALA A 792 40.76 -17.47 -4.18
CA ALA A 792 40.60 -18.53 -3.19
C ALA A 792 40.05 -19.84 -3.80
N ARG A 793 39.04 -19.77 -4.68
CA ARG A 793 38.53 -20.95 -5.40
C ARG A 793 39.57 -21.55 -6.34
N ALA A 794 40.35 -20.72 -7.04
CA ALA A 794 41.41 -21.19 -7.93
C ALA A 794 42.53 -21.90 -7.15
N GLU A 795 42.86 -21.43 -5.95
CA GLU A 795 43.81 -22.09 -5.06
C GLU A 795 43.30 -23.45 -4.57
N GLN A 796 42.04 -23.53 -4.12
CA GLN A 796 41.43 -24.80 -3.71
C GLN A 796 41.49 -25.84 -4.84
N ILE A 797 41.13 -25.46 -6.08
CA ILE A 797 41.20 -26.36 -7.23
C ILE A 797 42.65 -26.80 -7.54
N ARG A 798 43.64 -25.91 -7.37
CA ARG A 798 45.07 -26.28 -7.53
C ARG A 798 45.52 -27.26 -6.45
N GLU A 799 45.07 -27.08 -5.21
CA GLU A 799 45.38 -28.00 -4.11
C GLU A 799 44.76 -29.37 -4.31
N GLU A 800 43.48 -29.44 -4.69
CA GLU A 800 42.79 -30.70 -5.02
C GLU A 800 43.50 -31.44 -6.15
N LYS A 801 43.90 -30.74 -7.22
CA LYS A 801 44.68 -31.33 -8.31
C LYS A 801 46.05 -31.85 -7.83
N ARG A 802 46.75 -31.11 -6.97
CA ARG A 802 48.02 -31.56 -6.38
C ARG A 802 47.83 -32.81 -5.52
N GLN A 803 46.78 -32.87 -4.71
CA GLN A 803 46.45 -34.04 -3.89
C GLN A 803 46.10 -35.27 -4.76
N LEU A 804 45.30 -35.07 -5.81
CA LEU A 804 44.96 -36.12 -6.77
C LEU A 804 46.21 -36.66 -7.48
N MET A 805 47.12 -35.78 -7.90
CA MET A 805 48.39 -36.16 -8.52
C MET A 805 49.27 -36.95 -7.56
N LYS A 806 49.39 -36.53 -6.29
CA LYS A 806 50.10 -37.29 -5.25
C LYS A 806 49.48 -38.65 -4.98
N LYS A 807 48.15 -38.77 -5.07
CA LYS A 807 47.44 -40.05 -4.92
C LYS A 807 47.73 -40.98 -6.10
N LYS A 808 47.63 -40.48 -7.34
CA LYS A 808 47.98 -41.24 -8.55
C LYS A 808 49.43 -41.69 -8.56
N HIS A 809 50.36 -40.85 -8.08
CA HIS A 809 51.77 -41.22 -8.00
C HIS A 809 52.01 -42.37 -7.01
N ARG A 810 51.40 -42.30 -5.82
CA ARG A 810 51.44 -43.40 -4.83
C ARG A 810 50.82 -44.69 -5.36
N GLU A 811 49.69 -44.60 -6.06
CA GLU A 811 49.07 -45.78 -6.70
C GLU A 811 49.97 -46.39 -7.77
N HIS A 812 50.71 -45.56 -8.52
CA HIS A 812 51.69 -46.02 -9.50
C HIS A 812 52.88 -46.71 -8.84
N GLU A 813 53.44 -46.14 -7.78
CA GLU A 813 54.53 -46.76 -6.99
C GLU A 813 54.12 -48.11 -6.39
N ILE A 814 52.90 -48.21 -5.85
CA ILE A 814 52.36 -49.46 -5.32
C ILE A 814 52.25 -50.52 -6.42
N LYS A 815 51.73 -50.14 -7.61
CA LYS A 815 51.65 -51.04 -8.76
C LYS A 815 53.04 -51.48 -9.22
N GLU A 816 54.00 -50.57 -9.29
CA GLU A 816 55.37 -50.87 -9.72
C GLU A 816 56.07 -51.81 -8.71
N ASN A 817 55.88 -51.58 -7.41
CA ASN A 817 56.39 -52.45 -6.36
C ASN A 817 55.71 -53.83 -6.37
N ALA A 818 54.40 -53.91 -6.65
CA ALA A 818 53.70 -55.18 -6.81
C ALA A 818 54.20 -55.97 -8.03
N VAL A 819 54.47 -55.29 -9.16
CA VAL A 819 55.06 -55.92 -10.36
C VAL A 819 56.48 -56.40 -10.08
N ARG A 820 57.31 -55.61 -9.38
CA ARG A 820 58.65 -56.05 -8.95
C ARG A 820 58.60 -57.26 -8.02
N ALA A 821 57.63 -57.31 -7.09
CA ALA A 821 57.42 -58.45 -6.21
C ALA A 821 56.97 -59.71 -6.99
N MET A 822 56.14 -59.55 -8.03
CA MET A 822 55.73 -60.66 -8.91
C MET A 822 56.87 -61.20 -9.79
N HIS A 823 57.87 -60.38 -10.13
CA HIS A 823 59.04 -60.85 -10.89
C HIS A 823 60.12 -61.53 -10.03
N GLN A 824 59.99 -61.50 -8.69
CA GLN A 824 60.96 -62.12 -7.77
C GLN A 824 60.56 -63.52 -7.28
N THR A 825 59.43 -64.08 -7.73
CA THR A 825 59.02 -65.45 -7.37
C THR A 825 59.50 -66.47 -8.42
N PRO A 826 60.37 -67.44 -8.07
CA PRO A 826 60.85 -68.42 -9.02
C PRO A 826 59.93 -69.65 -9.12
N GLY A 827 59.49 -69.93 -10.35
CA GLY A 827 59.35 -71.28 -10.93
C GLY A 827 58.24 -72.22 -10.42
N ALA A 828 57.20 -72.44 -11.25
CA ALA A 828 56.56 -73.75 -11.46
C ALA A 828 55.67 -73.71 -12.73
N PRO A 829 55.49 -74.85 -13.44
CA PRO A 829 55.48 -74.87 -14.90
C PRO A 829 54.07 -74.98 -15.51
N ARG A 830 53.90 -74.45 -16.74
CA ARG A 830 52.75 -74.74 -17.59
C ARG A 830 53.20 -75.43 -18.88
N ASN A 831 52.78 -76.69 -18.98
CA ASN A 831 52.92 -77.54 -20.17
C ASN A 831 52.01 -77.04 -21.30
N ARG A 832 52.64 -76.87 -22.47
CA ARG A 832 52.21 -77.16 -23.85
C ARG A 832 50.72 -77.32 -24.14
N GLU A 833 50.26 -76.57 -25.14
CA GLU A 833 49.69 -77.14 -26.37
C GLU A 833 49.97 -76.23 -27.58
N ARG A 834 50.16 -76.86 -28.74
CA ARG A 834 50.76 -76.34 -29.99
C ARG A 834 49.71 -76.00 -31.05
N SER A 835 50.14 -75.14 -31.99
CA SER A 835 49.95 -75.12 -33.48
C SER A 835 49.48 -73.73 -33.95
N ASN A 836 50.39 -72.86 -34.41
CA ASN A 836 50.97 -72.68 -35.76
C ASN A 836 49.94 -72.26 -36.83
N ASP A 837 49.86 -70.95 -37.09
CA ASP A 837 50.39 -70.28 -38.31
C ASP A 837 50.79 -68.84 -37.99
#